data_AF-A0A292IHM9-F1
#
_entry.id   AF-A0A292IHM9-F1
#
_cell.length_a   1.000
_cell.length_b   1.000
_cell.length_c   1.000
_cell.angle_alpha   90.00
_cell.angle_beta   90.00
_cell.angle_gamma   90.00
#
_symmetry.space_group_name_H-M   'P 1'
#
loop_
_entity.id
_entity.type
_entity.pdbx_description
1 polymer ?
#
loop_
_entity_poly.entity_id
_entity_poly.type
_entity_poly.pdbx_seq_one_letter_code
_entity_poly.pdbx_strand_id
1 'polypeptide(L)'
;MFEYNLEQIKILNSSLKKFPYISLIDPKDNKSFEGESRFYFLNFYTKKDTDLISLTPGDLLLVSLSKHGQESIKVIGNLLQILPNDELEIQVESNELHKLPSDLKHLKIITCLKKDVEKPLELYFEQVARRVAKTIAKFEKKRKRRMEMEQKFATEIATLNFLPAPTVLNRSQSDQKQSYFDAYTLANLPDSRIGLAQFRQEIIEILSHHGCVGVNAATLRPKGSLISSINIESPGAVTWINDLSKTTEFIIQKGNTKGKQLTSLADWHPDVIEFIVSKINDPKILRWILDNVKDPLIIKEVKQKFKFFPLTEVEKKYHENILSTSSDEVAKNASKIILEEAGSWKIINQDFLAGTDIAIAISDQFMNAVKINAKWTLKYPDLINLSRKQKNFYDANWSKINNVFHWEQLNYPVKNYYEINAKNLWDLIIYCSLHLNQPLIYFVDTINQASVVGDKSKNLIVIDPLNHLPLHQHSVCNLGWINLANFIDKSSGNIKQTELEETVRIAVRFLDNVIDANEYFSLQAKKHALGMRPIGLGIIGLHDFFIWSSERYGSKKSRATIDLVASTIAKTAYRASVDLAVEKKPYKFLKRKNFKLLSESNYVKSLLSEIVEKITKKGLRNSCVLASANSFELSKIVGVANGVDAYHSFYLDENQTSKISLVDEWLQYNETPNSQSEYESLVSNLPPYFASATDIPTEEHVKVQNSLEKFYDSAVIKTVYISENASLEQVEKTVESLYDGQVKVVNLKIFQGSAKNYQSVSNYKTTEQLTNNLKATNETKTTGLLSSVQALNSKQVTVNPSGNDVIVEKPKINEPQKATSSVHTQQNSTVIHSNNSNENTMDDATSLETNHEISANNWSIQSQSSQDEACDKSEPLANPNQNVFTEK
;
A
#
# COMPACT_ATOMS: atom_id res chain seq x y z
N MET A 1 -8.82 -7.19 30.54
CA MET A 1 -9.93 -7.06 29.56
C MET A 1 -10.99 -6.15 30.13
N PHE A 2 -11.70 -5.35 29.32
CA PHE A 2 -12.83 -4.55 29.81
C PHE A 2 -14.11 -5.39 29.75
N GLU A 3 -14.73 -5.63 30.91
CA GLU A 3 -15.98 -6.39 31.06
C GLU A 3 -17.06 -5.50 31.68
N TYR A 4 -18.23 -5.43 31.02
CA TYR A 4 -19.42 -4.76 31.54
C TYR A 4 -20.31 -5.77 32.28
N ASN A 5 -20.79 -5.42 33.46
CA ASN A 5 -21.67 -6.29 34.22
C ASN A 5 -23.09 -6.38 33.60
N LEU A 6 -23.89 -7.36 34.03
CA LEU A 6 -25.24 -7.61 33.48
C LEU A 6 -26.23 -6.44 33.60
N GLU A 7 -25.99 -5.46 34.47
CA GLU A 7 -26.80 -4.26 34.61
C GLU A 7 -26.35 -3.16 33.64
N GLN A 8 -25.04 -2.91 33.56
CA GLN A 8 -24.43 -2.05 32.54
C GLN A 8 -24.81 -2.52 31.12
N ILE A 9 -24.74 -3.83 30.85
CA ILE A 9 -25.17 -4.42 29.57
C ILE A 9 -26.65 -4.15 29.28
N LYS A 10 -27.55 -4.18 30.28
CA LYS A 10 -28.97 -3.83 30.10
C LYS A 10 -29.16 -2.35 29.77
N ILE A 11 -28.42 -1.45 30.44
CA ILE A 11 -28.47 0.00 30.20
C ILE A 11 -27.96 0.31 28.79
N LEU A 12 -26.79 -0.20 28.42
CA LEU A 12 -26.21 -0.08 27.08
C LEU A 12 -27.17 -0.63 26.01
N ASN A 13 -27.67 -1.87 26.17
CA ASN A 13 -28.65 -2.45 25.24
C ASN A 13 -30.00 -1.72 25.21
N SER A 14 -30.34 -0.90 26.20
CA SER A 14 -31.49 0.01 26.14
C SER A 14 -31.19 1.19 25.20
N SER A 15 -30.02 1.82 25.36
CA SER A 15 -29.55 2.89 24.47
C SER A 15 -29.33 2.41 23.02
N LEU A 16 -28.78 1.21 22.81
CA LEU A 16 -28.53 0.66 21.47
C LEU A 16 -29.81 0.42 20.64
N LYS A 17 -30.99 0.31 21.27
CA LYS A 17 -32.27 0.21 20.53
C LYS A 17 -32.59 1.44 19.68
N LYS A 18 -31.95 2.60 19.96
CA LYS A 18 -32.01 3.79 19.10
C LYS A 18 -31.38 3.57 17.72
N PHE A 19 -30.51 2.55 17.57
CA PHE A 19 -29.70 2.30 16.38
C PHE A 19 -30.01 0.89 15.81
N PRO A 20 -31.09 0.70 15.02
CA PRO A 20 -31.62 -0.62 14.64
C PRO A 20 -30.69 -1.48 13.75
N TYR A 21 -29.60 -0.88 13.26
CA TYR A 21 -28.55 -1.54 12.49
C TYR A 21 -27.39 -2.10 13.35
N ILE A 22 -27.36 -1.82 14.65
CA ILE A 22 -26.37 -2.31 15.61
C ILE A 22 -26.80 -3.67 16.18
N SER A 23 -25.82 -4.56 16.38
CA SER A 23 -26.03 -5.79 17.14
C SER A 23 -26.03 -5.45 18.63
N LEU A 24 -27.08 -5.85 19.36
CA LEU A 24 -27.06 -5.81 20.83
C LEU A 24 -25.89 -6.65 21.39
N ILE A 25 -25.40 -6.26 22.56
CA ILE A 25 -24.41 -7.00 23.36
C ILE A 25 -25.08 -8.28 23.87
N ASP A 26 -24.52 -9.44 23.56
CA ASP A 26 -24.86 -10.70 24.22
C ASP A 26 -24.03 -10.82 25.51
N PRO A 27 -24.58 -11.32 26.64
CA PRO A 27 -23.81 -11.56 27.87
C PRO A 27 -22.60 -12.50 27.74
N LYS A 28 -22.38 -13.13 26.57
CA LYS A 28 -21.20 -13.95 26.24
C LYS A 28 -20.15 -13.23 25.38
N ASP A 29 -20.41 -12.01 24.92
CA ASP A 29 -19.44 -11.23 24.15
C ASP A 29 -18.24 -10.85 25.02
N ASN A 30 -17.01 -11.03 24.53
CA ASN A 30 -15.82 -10.70 25.33
C ASN A 30 -14.63 -10.09 24.55
N LYS A 31 -14.65 -10.00 23.22
CA LYS A 31 -13.55 -9.39 22.45
C LYS A 31 -13.62 -7.85 22.46
N SER A 32 -13.23 -7.23 23.57
CA SER A 32 -12.98 -5.78 23.64
C SER A 32 -11.57 -5.38 23.18
N PHE A 33 -10.65 -6.35 23.03
CA PHE A 33 -9.21 -6.18 22.78
C PHE A 33 -8.48 -5.36 23.86
N GLU A 34 -7.17 -5.18 23.72
CA GLU A 34 -6.35 -4.34 24.61
C GLU A 34 -5.32 -3.51 23.79
N GLY A 35 -4.65 -2.56 24.44
CA GLY A 35 -3.58 -1.74 23.83
C GLY A 35 -3.96 -1.06 22.51
N GLU A 36 -3.03 -1.03 21.55
CA GLU A 36 -3.28 -0.54 20.18
C GLU A 36 -4.46 -1.26 19.52
N SER A 37 -4.58 -2.58 19.69
CA SER A 37 -5.63 -3.38 19.04
C SER A 37 -7.03 -2.90 19.40
N ARG A 38 -7.26 -2.52 20.66
CA ARG A 38 -8.51 -1.87 21.13
C ARG A 38 -8.71 -0.49 20.52
N PHE A 39 -7.65 0.32 20.41
CA PHE A 39 -7.73 1.62 19.73
C PHE A 39 -8.10 1.47 18.25
N TYR A 40 -7.45 0.57 17.49
CA TYR A 40 -7.75 0.34 16.08
C TYR A 40 -9.19 -0.21 15.91
N PHE A 41 -9.57 -1.24 16.68
CA PHE A 41 -10.94 -1.76 16.72
C PHE A 41 -11.97 -0.64 16.91
N LEU A 42 -11.84 0.11 18.02
CA LEU A 42 -12.78 1.17 18.36
C LEU A 42 -12.78 2.27 17.30
N ASN A 43 -11.64 2.83 16.91
CA ASN A 43 -11.58 3.98 16.00
C ASN A 43 -12.11 3.68 14.59
N PHE A 44 -11.74 2.55 14.00
CA PHE A 44 -11.97 2.31 12.57
C PHE A 44 -13.13 1.36 12.24
N TYR A 45 -13.58 0.51 13.17
CA TYR A 45 -14.49 -0.61 12.85
C TYR A 45 -15.86 -0.56 13.52
N THR A 46 -15.96 0.13 14.65
CA THR A 46 -17.22 0.34 15.37
C THR A 46 -18.02 1.48 14.73
N LYS A 47 -19.34 1.31 14.63
CA LYS A 47 -20.23 2.42 14.29
C LYS A 47 -20.26 3.45 15.44
N LYS A 48 -20.50 4.71 15.10
CA LYS A 48 -20.48 5.85 16.02
C LYS A 48 -21.87 6.44 16.24
N ASP A 49 -22.11 6.92 17.45
CA ASP A 49 -23.13 7.91 17.74
C ASP A 49 -22.51 9.29 17.53
N THR A 50 -22.54 9.78 16.28
CA THR A 50 -21.98 11.08 15.88
C THR A 50 -22.73 12.26 16.47
N ASP A 51 -24.03 12.05 16.71
CA ASP A 51 -24.97 13.07 17.15
C ASP A 51 -25.12 13.04 18.69
N LEU A 52 -24.41 12.10 19.34
CA LEU A 52 -24.34 11.88 20.79
C LEU A 52 -25.71 11.69 21.46
N ILE A 53 -26.71 11.20 20.71
CA ILE A 53 -28.11 11.05 21.16
C ILE A 53 -28.30 9.96 22.22
N SER A 54 -27.27 9.16 22.52
CA SER A 54 -27.24 8.16 23.57
C SER A 54 -26.22 8.45 24.68
N LEU A 55 -25.60 9.63 24.69
CA LEU A 55 -24.52 9.99 25.61
C LEU A 55 -25.00 10.10 27.07
N THR A 56 -24.27 9.43 27.96
CA THR A 56 -24.56 9.29 29.39
C THR A 56 -23.26 9.13 30.19
N PRO A 57 -23.18 9.63 31.45
CA PRO A 57 -22.05 9.35 32.34
C PRO A 57 -21.72 7.85 32.43
N GLY A 58 -20.43 7.53 32.40
CA GLY A 58 -19.91 6.15 32.31
C GLY A 58 -19.75 5.60 30.89
N ASP A 59 -20.16 6.34 29.84
CA ASP A 59 -19.88 5.96 28.45
C ASP A 59 -18.40 6.07 28.09
N LEU A 60 -17.91 5.12 27.31
CA LEU A 60 -16.60 5.17 26.66
C LEU A 60 -16.66 6.08 25.44
N LEU A 61 -15.62 6.92 25.27
CA LEU A 61 -15.47 7.90 24.20
C LEU A 61 -14.10 7.81 23.55
N LEU A 62 -14.04 8.15 22.26
CA LEU A 62 -12.80 8.54 21.59
C LEU A 62 -12.74 10.07 21.58
N VAL A 63 -11.67 10.65 22.12
CA VAL A 63 -11.47 12.10 22.23
C VAL A 63 -10.39 12.55 21.25
N SER A 64 -10.68 13.57 20.43
CA SER A 64 -9.78 14.09 19.40
C SER A 64 -9.10 15.37 19.89
N LEU A 65 -7.80 15.30 20.16
CA LEU A 65 -7.01 16.40 20.71
C LEU A 65 -6.26 17.13 19.60
N SER A 66 -6.85 18.19 19.06
CA SER A 66 -6.20 19.06 18.06
C SER A 66 -5.20 20.02 18.70
N LYS A 67 -3.95 20.01 18.26
CA LYS A 67 -2.98 21.09 18.53
C LYS A 67 -2.89 22.01 17.30
N HIS A 68 -2.69 23.31 17.48
CA HIS A 68 -2.70 24.28 16.37
C HIS A 68 -1.70 23.87 15.26
N GLY A 69 -2.21 23.51 14.07
CA GLY A 69 -1.42 23.14 12.90
C GLY A 69 -0.85 21.71 12.89
N GLN A 70 -1.29 20.81 13.79
CA GLN A 70 -0.86 19.40 13.82
C GLN A 70 -2.06 18.44 13.73
N GLU A 71 -1.80 17.18 13.37
CA GLU A 71 -2.82 16.13 13.36
C GLU A 71 -3.44 15.94 14.76
N SER A 72 -4.74 15.65 14.81
CA SER A 72 -5.46 15.46 16.06
C SER A 72 -5.16 14.10 16.68
N ILE A 73 -4.53 14.11 17.86
CA ILE A 73 -4.23 12.88 18.61
C ILE A 73 -5.55 12.34 19.17
N LYS A 74 -5.95 11.13 18.76
CA LYS A 74 -7.10 10.45 19.37
C LYS A 74 -6.67 9.60 20.58
N VAL A 75 -7.42 9.72 21.68
CA VAL A 75 -7.27 8.91 22.90
C VAL A 75 -8.60 8.27 23.32
N ILE A 76 -8.53 7.19 24.10
CA ILE A 76 -9.72 6.58 24.75
C ILE A 76 -9.91 7.19 26.15
N GLY A 77 -11.15 7.50 26.50
CA GLY A 77 -11.54 7.91 27.85
C GLY A 77 -12.98 7.56 28.19
N ASN A 78 -13.37 7.76 29.45
CA ASN A 78 -14.72 7.51 29.96
C ASN A 78 -15.34 8.82 30.45
N LEU A 79 -16.58 9.11 30.06
CA LEU A 79 -17.30 10.32 30.44
C LEU A 79 -17.63 10.32 31.94
N LEU A 80 -17.13 11.32 32.67
CA LEU A 80 -17.48 11.52 34.08
C LEU A 80 -18.80 12.31 34.21
N GLN A 81 -18.88 13.47 33.56
CA GLN A 81 -20.08 14.30 33.55
C GLN A 81 -20.16 15.21 32.32
N ILE A 82 -21.39 15.63 31.99
CA ILE A 82 -21.68 16.64 30.97
C ILE A 82 -21.82 17.99 31.69
N LEU A 83 -21.02 18.96 31.28
CA LEU A 83 -20.97 20.30 31.86
C LEU A 83 -21.87 21.26 31.07
N PRO A 84 -22.08 22.51 31.55
CA PRO A 84 -22.67 23.57 30.73
C PRO A 84 -21.90 23.80 29.42
N ASN A 85 -22.52 24.51 28.47
CA ASN A 85 -21.90 24.94 27.20
C ASN A 85 -21.37 23.81 26.30
N ASP A 86 -21.94 22.60 26.40
CA ASP A 86 -21.53 21.40 25.64
C ASP A 86 -20.08 20.93 25.90
N GLU A 87 -19.53 21.29 27.07
CA GLU A 87 -18.29 20.72 27.60
C GLU A 87 -18.53 19.34 28.25
N LEU A 88 -17.50 18.48 28.19
CA LEU A 88 -17.49 17.12 28.71
C LEU A 88 -16.24 16.93 29.58
N GLU A 89 -16.42 16.46 30.81
CA GLU A 89 -15.32 16.05 31.68
C GLU A 89 -15.06 14.55 31.49
N ILE A 90 -13.86 14.19 31.02
CA ILE A 90 -13.53 12.83 30.58
C ILE A 90 -12.27 12.34 31.31
N GLN A 91 -12.37 11.15 31.92
CA GLN A 91 -11.23 10.43 32.46
C GLN A 91 -10.52 9.67 31.34
N VAL A 92 -9.30 10.09 30.99
CA VAL A 92 -8.46 9.39 29.99
C VAL A 92 -7.97 8.08 30.59
N GLU A 93 -7.99 7.00 29.81
CA GLU A 93 -7.53 5.70 30.31
C GLU A 93 -6.01 5.70 30.57
N SER A 94 -5.57 5.01 31.63
CA SER A 94 -4.16 5.01 32.07
C SER A 94 -3.16 4.61 30.98
N ASN A 95 -3.55 3.70 30.09
CA ASN A 95 -2.76 3.27 28.93
C ASN A 95 -2.66 4.32 27.83
N GLU A 96 -3.57 5.29 27.75
CA GLU A 96 -3.59 6.33 26.72
C GLU A 96 -2.83 7.60 27.12
N LEU A 97 -2.55 7.80 28.42
CA LEU A 97 -1.88 8.99 28.96
C LEU A 97 -0.53 9.31 28.29
N HIS A 98 0.17 8.30 27.77
CA HIS A 98 1.45 8.50 27.08
C HIS A 98 1.32 9.31 25.77
N LYS A 99 0.14 9.27 25.12
CA LYS A 99 -0.19 9.97 23.88
C LYS A 99 -0.55 11.44 24.09
N LEU A 100 -0.95 11.82 25.31
CA LEU A 100 -1.34 13.20 25.60
C LEU A 100 -0.18 14.18 25.34
N PRO A 101 -0.42 15.43 24.90
CA PRO A 101 0.59 16.49 24.91
C PRO A 101 1.26 16.60 26.29
N SER A 102 2.55 16.96 26.34
CA SER A 102 3.32 17.11 27.60
C SER A 102 2.58 17.92 28.66
N ASP A 103 1.94 18.99 28.18
CA ASP A 103 1.11 19.97 28.88
C ASP A 103 -0.12 19.34 29.58
N LEU A 104 -0.53 18.14 29.15
CA LEU A 104 -1.69 17.39 29.65
C LEU A 104 -1.32 16.01 30.25
N LYS A 105 -0.09 15.49 30.07
CA LYS A 105 0.30 14.13 30.55
C LYS A 105 0.11 13.87 32.05
N HIS A 106 0.07 14.93 32.86
CA HIS A 106 -0.15 14.86 34.30
C HIS A 106 -1.65 14.88 34.69
N LEU A 107 -2.54 15.21 33.75
CA LEU A 107 -3.98 15.27 33.96
C LEU A 107 -4.63 13.95 33.53
N LYS A 108 -5.15 13.19 34.51
CA LYS A 108 -5.97 11.98 34.24
C LYS A 108 -7.39 12.31 33.77
N ILE A 109 -7.81 13.56 33.93
CA ILE A 109 -9.13 14.07 33.59
C ILE A 109 -8.91 15.31 32.71
N ILE A 110 -9.63 15.38 31.60
CA ILE A 110 -9.57 16.47 30.63
C ILE A 110 -10.98 17.02 30.37
N THR A 111 -11.07 18.31 30.05
CA THR A 111 -12.30 18.93 29.53
C THR A 111 -12.17 19.10 28.02
N CYS A 112 -13.21 18.76 27.27
CA CYS A 112 -13.30 18.95 25.82
C CYS A 112 -14.73 19.25 25.40
N LEU A 113 -14.96 19.68 24.15
CA LEU A 113 -16.30 19.96 23.65
C LEU A 113 -16.91 18.72 22.98
N LYS A 114 -18.24 18.59 22.99
CA LYS A 114 -18.96 17.48 22.31
C LYS A 114 -18.55 17.24 20.86
N LYS A 115 -18.20 18.29 20.11
CA LYS A 115 -17.73 18.21 18.71
C LYS A 115 -16.40 17.44 18.54
N ASP A 116 -15.62 17.30 19.60
CA ASP A 116 -14.27 16.72 19.58
C ASP A 116 -14.29 15.23 19.95
N VAL A 117 -15.45 14.66 20.30
CA VAL A 117 -15.61 13.26 20.73
C VAL A 117 -16.49 12.41 19.80
N GLU A 118 -16.18 11.12 19.72
CA GLU A 118 -17.02 10.11 19.07
C GLU A 118 -17.34 8.98 20.05
N LYS A 119 -18.62 8.70 20.30
CA LYS A 119 -19.05 7.55 21.10
C LYS A 119 -19.14 6.28 20.25
N PRO A 120 -18.40 5.19 20.57
CA PRO A 120 -18.60 3.87 19.94
C PRO A 120 -19.94 3.24 20.33
N LEU A 121 -20.64 2.63 19.37
CA LEU A 121 -21.88 1.87 19.59
C LEU A 121 -21.66 0.36 19.71
N GLU A 122 -20.44 -0.10 19.41
CA GLU A 122 -20.04 -1.50 19.46
C GLU A 122 -18.78 -1.56 20.33
N LEU A 123 -18.85 -2.29 21.44
CA LEU A 123 -17.79 -2.38 22.46
C LEU A 123 -17.09 -3.75 22.44
N TYR A 124 -17.70 -4.72 21.77
CA TYR A 124 -17.19 -6.06 21.54
C TYR A 124 -17.16 -6.40 20.05
N PHE A 125 -16.11 -7.05 19.57
CA PHE A 125 -15.93 -7.39 18.15
C PHE A 125 -17.03 -8.32 17.63
N GLU A 126 -17.62 -9.14 18.51
CA GLU A 126 -18.75 -10.01 18.20
C GLU A 126 -19.99 -9.23 17.72
N GLN A 127 -20.19 -7.98 18.19
CA GLN A 127 -21.26 -7.10 17.69
C GLN A 127 -21.01 -6.72 16.22
N VAL A 128 -19.78 -6.35 15.88
CA VAL A 128 -19.33 -6.03 14.51
C VAL A 128 -19.44 -7.26 13.63
N ALA A 129 -18.94 -8.42 14.09
CA ALA A 129 -19.04 -9.68 13.38
C ALA A 129 -20.50 -10.03 13.03
N ARG A 130 -21.43 -9.90 14.00
CA ARG A 130 -22.88 -10.08 13.76
C ARG A 130 -23.46 -9.04 12.79
N ARG A 131 -23.06 -7.77 12.87
CA ARG A 131 -23.53 -6.70 11.94
C ARG A 131 -23.08 -6.97 10.51
N VAL A 132 -21.81 -7.31 10.32
CA VAL A 132 -21.20 -7.63 9.02
C VAL A 132 -21.84 -8.88 8.43
N ALA A 133 -21.91 -9.97 9.20
CA ALA A 133 -22.53 -11.23 8.79
C ALA A 133 -23.99 -11.06 8.37
N LYS A 134 -24.81 -10.39 9.18
CA LYS A 134 -26.21 -10.07 8.90
C LYS A 134 -26.38 -9.20 7.65
N THR A 135 -25.41 -8.33 7.35
CA THR A 135 -25.43 -7.50 6.13
C THR A 135 -25.13 -8.33 4.89
N ILE A 136 -24.04 -9.10 4.89
CA ILE A 136 -23.60 -9.89 3.74
C ILE A 136 -24.48 -11.13 3.48
N ALA A 137 -25.03 -11.76 4.52
CA ALA A 137 -25.91 -12.92 4.38
C ALA A 137 -27.28 -12.60 3.75
N LYS A 138 -27.72 -11.32 3.71
CA LYS A 138 -28.97 -10.91 3.01
C LYS A 138 -29.04 -11.45 1.57
N PHE A 139 -27.90 -11.51 0.90
CA PHE A 139 -27.77 -11.90 -0.51
C PHE A 139 -27.89 -13.42 -0.74
N GLU A 140 -27.95 -14.21 0.33
CA GLU A 140 -28.40 -15.60 0.25
C GLU A 140 -29.90 -15.68 -0.02
N LYS A 141 -30.27 -16.31 -1.14
CA LYS A 141 -31.64 -16.33 -1.68
C LYS A 141 -32.64 -17.13 -0.84
N LYS A 142 -32.20 -18.25 -0.25
CA LYS A 142 -33.06 -19.16 0.53
C LYS A 142 -32.98 -18.80 2.01
N ARG A 143 -34.13 -18.56 2.68
CA ARG A 143 -34.19 -18.17 4.12
C ARG A 143 -33.39 -19.11 5.05
N LYS A 144 -33.41 -20.43 4.82
CA LYS A 144 -32.58 -21.39 5.59
C LYS A 144 -31.09 -21.15 5.38
N ARG A 145 -30.65 -20.98 4.12
CA ARG A 145 -29.25 -20.71 3.75
C ARG A 145 -28.77 -19.36 4.28
N ARG A 146 -29.65 -18.36 4.33
CA ARG A 146 -29.37 -17.06 4.96
C ARG A 146 -29.01 -17.21 6.42
N MET A 147 -29.85 -17.84 7.23
CA MET A 147 -29.55 -18.06 8.66
C MET A 147 -28.29 -18.93 8.87
N GLU A 148 -28.12 -19.99 8.07
CA GLU A 148 -26.92 -20.85 8.09
C GLU A 148 -25.63 -20.05 7.84
N MET A 149 -25.62 -19.19 6.81
CA MET A 149 -24.46 -18.38 6.46
C MET A 149 -24.28 -17.18 7.38
N GLU A 150 -25.36 -16.54 7.85
CA GLU A 150 -25.33 -15.46 8.83
C GLU A 150 -24.66 -15.92 10.14
N GLN A 151 -24.99 -17.12 10.62
CA GLN A 151 -24.32 -17.70 11.78
C GLN A 151 -22.85 -18.04 11.49
N LYS A 152 -22.54 -18.75 10.38
CA LYS A 152 -21.15 -19.10 10.03
C LYS A 152 -20.26 -17.88 9.82
N PHE A 153 -20.72 -16.87 9.07
CA PHE A 153 -20.00 -15.62 8.85
C PHE A 153 -19.75 -14.88 10.18
N ALA A 154 -20.73 -14.85 11.09
CA ALA A 154 -20.55 -14.24 12.40
C ALA A 154 -19.51 -15.00 13.22
N THR A 155 -19.53 -16.33 13.21
CA THR A 155 -18.54 -17.17 13.92
C THR A 155 -17.12 -16.97 13.40
N GLU A 156 -16.86 -17.13 12.09
CA GLU A 156 -15.49 -17.03 11.55
C GLU A 156 -14.86 -15.63 11.72
N ILE A 157 -15.68 -14.57 11.72
CA ILE A 157 -15.21 -13.21 12.00
C ILE A 157 -15.00 -13.03 13.52
N ALA A 158 -15.95 -13.44 14.37
CA ALA A 158 -15.84 -13.29 15.82
C ALA A 158 -14.68 -14.08 16.45
N THR A 159 -14.28 -15.20 15.84
CA THR A 159 -13.10 -15.99 16.26
C THR A 159 -11.78 -15.47 15.67
N LEU A 160 -11.82 -14.45 14.79
CA LEU A 160 -10.68 -13.95 14.02
C LEU A 160 -10.06 -15.00 13.07
N ASN A 161 -10.81 -16.06 12.72
CA ASN A 161 -10.41 -17.07 11.73
C ASN A 161 -10.33 -16.48 10.32
N PHE A 162 -11.34 -15.66 9.97
CA PHE A 162 -11.45 -14.97 8.69
C PHE A 162 -11.69 -13.48 8.91
N LEU A 163 -10.90 -12.65 8.22
CA LEU A 163 -10.95 -11.21 8.31
C LEU A 163 -11.30 -10.62 6.93
N PRO A 164 -12.50 -10.08 6.70
CA PRO A 164 -12.80 -9.36 5.47
C PRO A 164 -12.14 -7.98 5.45
N ALA A 165 -12.05 -7.36 4.27
CA ALA A 165 -11.41 -6.04 4.09
C ALA A 165 -11.89 -4.96 5.09
N PRO A 166 -11.01 -4.02 5.49
CA PRO A 166 -11.34 -2.98 6.45
C PRO A 166 -12.63 -2.20 6.14
N THR A 167 -12.80 -1.88 4.86
CA THR A 167 -14.00 -1.28 4.27
C THR A 167 -15.27 -2.10 4.50
N VAL A 168 -15.22 -3.43 4.40
CA VAL A 168 -16.36 -4.33 4.65
C VAL A 168 -16.73 -4.27 6.14
N LEU A 169 -15.75 -4.38 7.04
CA LEU A 169 -15.99 -4.34 8.50
C LEU A 169 -16.62 -3.00 8.94
N ASN A 170 -16.03 -1.88 8.51
CA ASN A 170 -16.50 -0.54 8.84
C ASN A 170 -17.85 -0.22 8.16
N ARG A 171 -17.93 -0.35 6.83
CA ARG A 171 -19.05 0.19 6.04
C ARG A 171 -20.29 -0.71 6.07
N SER A 172 -20.19 -2.01 6.42
CA SER A 172 -21.34 -2.92 6.52
C SER A 172 -22.46 -2.38 7.42
N GLN A 173 -23.59 -2.04 6.81
CA GLN A 173 -24.79 -1.50 7.44
C GLN A 173 -26.00 -1.79 6.54
N SER A 174 -27.21 -1.76 7.08
CA SER A 174 -28.41 -2.12 6.33
C SER A 174 -28.84 -1.12 5.25
N ASP A 175 -28.59 0.19 5.48
CA ASP A 175 -29.33 1.27 4.82
C ASP A 175 -28.43 2.39 4.25
N GLN A 176 -27.11 2.32 4.48
CA GLN A 176 -26.15 3.28 3.93
C GLN A 176 -25.62 2.81 2.57
N LYS A 177 -25.76 3.65 1.54
CA LYS A 177 -25.19 3.45 0.21
C LYS A 177 -23.69 3.79 0.21
N GLN A 178 -22.86 2.81 0.55
CA GLN A 178 -21.40 2.92 0.53
C GLN A 178 -20.80 1.73 -0.22
N SER A 179 -19.73 1.97 -0.99
CA SER A 179 -18.95 0.89 -1.59
C SER A 179 -18.08 0.21 -0.53
N TYR A 180 -18.01 -1.11 -0.55
CA TYR A 180 -17.04 -1.92 0.17
C TYR A 180 -15.69 -2.00 -0.55
N PHE A 181 -15.59 -1.53 -1.79
CA PHE A 181 -14.33 -1.50 -2.52
C PHE A 181 -13.69 -0.10 -2.47
N ASP A 182 -12.41 -0.09 -2.12
CA ASP A 182 -11.52 1.07 -2.06
C ASP A 182 -10.57 1.10 -3.28
N ALA A 183 -10.05 -0.04 -3.73
CA ALA A 183 -9.22 -0.09 -4.93
C ALA A 183 -10.00 -0.40 -6.21
N TYR A 184 -9.76 0.43 -7.24
CA TYR A 184 -10.32 0.34 -8.59
C TYR A 184 -9.19 0.39 -9.61
N THR A 185 -9.38 -0.23 -10.78
CA THR A 185 -8.36 -0.24 -11.84
C THR A 185 -8.93 0.20 -13.19
N LEU A 186 -8.34 1.25 -13.76
CA LEU A 186 -8.63 1.75 -15.09
C LEU A 186 -7.45 1.42 -16.01
N ALA A 187 -7.74 0.98 -17.23
CA ALA A 187 -6.74 0.58 -18.20
C ALA A 187 -7.08 1.13 -19.58
N ASN A 188 -6.20 0.90 -20.55
CA ASN A 188 -6.47 1.12 -21.97
C ASN A 188 -6.79 2.60 -22.23
N LEU A 189 -5.94 3.46 -21.65
CA LEU A 189 -6.04 4.91 -21.63
C LEU A 189 -6.13 5.45 -23.09
N PRO A 190 -7.26 6.07 -23.49
CA PRO A 190 -7.45 6.37 -24.91
C PRO A 190 -6.51 7.48 -25.39
N ASP A 191 -5.77 7.21 -26.48
CA ASP A 191 -4.82 8.13 -27.12
C ASP A 191 -5.52 9.28 -27.89
N SER A 192 -6.38 10.02 -27.21
CA SER A 192 -7.15 11.15 -27.74
C SER A 192 -7.54 12.13 -26.63
N ARG A 193 -7.60 13.43 -26.94
CA ARG A 193 -7.96 14.50 -25.97
C ARG A 193 -9.33 14.28 -25.32
N ILE A 194 -10.32 13.79 -26.07
CA ILE A 194 -11.68 13.53 -25.56
C ILE A 194 -11.67 12.32 -24.61
N GLY A 195 -11.03 11.23 -24.99
CA GLY A 195 -10.95 10.04 -24.14
C GLY A 195 -10.12 10.25 -22.88
N LEU A 196 -9.09 11.10 -22.93
CA LEU A 196 -8.34 11.54 -21.75
C LEU A 196 -9.22 12.33 -20.77
N ALA A 197 -10.03 13.29 -21.27
CA ALA A 197 -10.98 14.03 -20.44
C ALA A 197 -12.03 13.11 -19.79
N GLN A 198 -12.55 12.12 -20.53
CA GLN A 198 -13.47 11.10 -20.02
C GLN A 198 -12.82 10.19 -18.97
N PHE A 199 -11.57 9.78 -19.17
CA PHE A 199 -10.82 8.96 -18.21
C PHE A 199 -10.52 9.74 -16.92
N ARG A 200 -10.15 11.02 -17.05
CA ARG A 200 -9.99 11.95 -15.93
C ARG A 200 -11.29 12.12 -15.14
N GLN A 201 -12.43 12.18 -15.82
CA GLN A 201 -13.75 12.20 -15.16
C GLN A 201 -14.00 10.92 -14.33
N GLU A 202 -13.67 9.73 -14.85
CA GLU A 202 -13.83 8.48 -14.08
C GLU A 202 -12.83 8.38 -12.90
N ILE A 203 -11.60 8.93 -13.03
CA ILE A 203 -10.68 9.10 -11.89
C ILE A 203 -11.32 9.98 -10.80
N ILE A 204 -11.85 11.15 -11.16
CA ILE A 204 -12.46 12.08 -10.20
C ILE A 204 -13.61 11.38 -9.45
N GLU A 205 -14.51 10.73 -10.19
CA GLU A 205 -15.66 10.00 -9.63
C GLU A 205 -15.24 8.88 -8.66
N ILE A 206 -14.15 8.14 -8.95
CA ILE A 206 -13.59 7.12 -8.05
C ILE A 206 -13.01 7.76 -6.78
N LEU A 207 -12.18 8.79 -6.92
CA LEU A 207 -11.47 9.39 -5.79
C LEU A 207 -12.43 10.15 -4.86
N SER A 208 -13.48 10.80 -5.38
CA SER A 208 -14.53 11.43 -4.56
C SER A 208 -15.30 10.42 -3.70
N HIS A 209 -15.39 9.16 -4.11
CA HIS A 209 -16.07 8.09 -3.36
C HIS A 209 -15.15 7.33 -2.39
N HIS A 210 -14.01 7.91 -2.00
CA HIS A 210 -12.99 7.27 -1.16
C HIS A 210 -12.41 6.00 -1.80
N GLY A 211 -12.36 6.00 -3.14
CA GLY A 211 -11.60 5.03 -3.91
C GLY A 211 -10.15 5.48 -4.13
N CYS A 212 -9.34 4.56 -4.65
CA CYS A 212 -7.98 4.75 -5.15
C CYS A 212 -7.90 4.10 -6.54
N VAL A 213 -7.13 4.68 -7.46
CA VAL A 213 -7.14 4.26 -8.88
C VAL A 213 -5.79 3.78 -9.41
N GLY A 214 -5.75 2.53 -9.86
CA GLY A 214 -4.66 2.02 -10.69
C GLY A 214 -4.86 2.41 -12.14
N VAL A 215 -3.79 2.82 -12.83
CA VAL A 215 -3.81 3.28 -14.23
C VAL A 215 -2.71 2.56 -15.02
N ASN A 216 -2.98 2.16 -16.27
CA ASN A 216 -1.95 1.80 -17.25
C ASN A 216 -1.95 2.80 -18.41
N ALA A 217 -0.80 3.44 -18.64
CA ALA A 217 -0.62 4.55 -19.58
C ALA A 217 0.23 4.19 -20.82
N ALA A 218 0.65 2.92 -21.00
CA ALA A 218 1.48 2.48 -22.15
C ALA A 218 0.77 2.59 -23.52
N THR A 219 -0.51 2.95 -23.51
CA THR A 219 -1.35 3.23 -24.69
C THR A 219 -1.32 4.69 -25.14
N LEU A 220 -0.64 5.59 -24.42
CA LEU A 220 -0.42 6.98 -24.83
C LEU A 220 0.72 7.11 -25.84
N ARG A 221 0.56 7.97 -26.84
CA ARG A 221 1.64 8.27 -27.78
C ARG A 221 2.84 8.97 -27.10
N PRO A 222 4.08 8.55 -27.37
CA PRO A 222 5.28 9.13 -26.77
C PRO A 222 5.56 10.55 -27.25
N LYS A 223 6.52 11.20 -26.59
CA LYS A 223 7.00 12.55 -26.89
C LYS A 223 7.51 12.63 -28.34
N GLY A 224 7.22 13.73 -29.04
CA GLY A 224 7.55 13.86 -30.47
C GLY A 224 6.66 13.06 -31.43
N SER A 225 5.58 12.41 -30.96
CA SER A 225 4.62 11.72 -31.85
C SER A 225 3.69 12.71 -32.55
N LEU A 226 3.49 12.56 -33.86
CA LEU A 226 2.62 13.46 -34.64
C LEU A 226 1.14 13.44 -34.16
N ILE A 227 0.55 14.62 -34.05
CA ILE A 227 -0.89 14.84 -33.86
C ILE A 227 -1.50 15.26 -35.21
N SER A 228 -1.86 14.26 -36.02
CA SER A 228 -2.23 14.42 -37.44
C SER A 228 -3.41 15.36 -37.72
N SER A 229 -4.24 15.72 -36.74
CA SER A 229 -5.36 16.66 -36.90
C SER A 229 -4.97 18.13 -36.86
N ILE A 230 -3.76 18.45 -36.37
CA ILE A 230 -3.25 19.82 -36.20
C ILE A 230 -1.76 19.96 -36.59
N ASN A 231 -1.14 18.87 -37.06
CA ASN A 231 0.24 18.82 -37.58
C ASN A 231 1.33 19.36 -36.62
N ILE A 232 1.22 19.04 -35.33
CA ILE A 232 2.25 19.30 -34.31
C ILE A 232 2.66 18.02 -33.60
N GLU A 233 3.74 18.08 -32.82
CA GLU A 233 4.21 16.98 -31.98
C GLU A 233 3.46 16.85 -30.64
N SER A 234 3.46 15.64 -30.08
CA SER A 234 2.91 15.32 -28.76
C SER A 234 3.87 15.71 -27.64
N PRO A 235 3.37 16.27 -26.51
CA PRO A 235 4.16 16.47 -25.29
C PRO A 235 4.47 15.16 -24.53
N GLY A 236 4.06 14.01 -25.07
CA GLY A 236 4.37 12.67 -24.54
C GLY A 236 3.43 12.17 -23.46
N ALA A 237 3.57 10.88 -23.14
CA ALA A 237 2.77 10.17 -22.17
C ALA A 237 2.93 10.76 -20.76
N VAL A 238 4.18 11.05 -20.35
CA VAL A 238 4.50 11.54 -19.01
C VAL A 238 3.80 12.86 -18.69
N THR A 239 3.69 13.76 -19.68
CA THR A 239 2.97 15.04 -19.53
C THR A 239 1.48 14.82 -19.24
N TRP A 240 0.83 13.86 -19.89
CA TRP A 240 -0.57 13.52 -19.63
C TRP A 240 -0.74 12.77 -18.30
N ILE A 241 0.18 11.89 -17.93
CA ILE A 241 0.18 11.24 -16.61
C ILE A 241 0.27 12.29 -15.49
N ASN A 242 1.02 13.37 -15.70
CA ASN A 242 1.13 14.49 -14.75
C ASN A 242 -0.19 15.30 -14.60
N ASP A 243 -1.04 15.39 -15.62
CA ASP A 243 -2.41 15.97 -15.49
C ASP A 243 -3.31 15.09 -14.62
N LEU A 244 -3.24 13.76 -14.80
CA LEU A 244 -3.97 12.80 -13.96
C LEU A 244 -3.45 12.84 -12.51
N SER A 245 -2.12 12.83 -12.33
CA SER A 245 -1.45 12.97 -11.03
C SER A 245 -1.94 14.22 -10.28
N LYS A 246 -1.92 15.39 -10.92
CA LYS A 246 -2.39 16.64 -10.30
C LYS A 246 -3.88 16.61 -9.98
N THR A 247 -4.68 15.93 -10.80
CA THR A 247 -6.11 15.74 -10.53
C THR A 247 -6.33 14.94 -9.24
N THR A 248 -5.51 13.93 -8.98
CA THR A 248 -5.54 13.15 -7.75
C THR A 248 -5.20 13.99 -6.51
N GLU A 249 -4.32 14.98 -6.63
CA GLU A 249 -3.95 15.88 -5.52
C GLU A 249 -5.00 16.92 -5.16
N PHE A 250 -5.86 17.30 -6.12
CA PHE A 250 -6.98 18.21 -5.86
C PHE A 250 -8.14 17.55 -5.09
N ILE A 251 -8.12 16.23 -4.91
CA ILE A 251 -9.20 15.48 -4.27
C ILE A 251 -8.77 15.04 -2.87
N ILE A 252 -9.34 15.74 -1.88
CA ILE A 252 -9.19 15.43 -0.45
C ILE A 252 -10.30 14.48 -0.02
N GLN A 253 -9.93 13.41 0.68
CA GLN A 253 -10.81 12.37 1.22
C GLN A 253 -10.99 12.55 2.74
N LYS A 254 -11.95 11.83 3.35
CA LYS A 254 -12.20 11.88 4.80
C LYS A 254 -10.92 11.58 5.59
N GLY A 255 -10.58 12.46 6.52
CA GLY A 255 -9.31 12.44 7.26
C GLY A 255 -8.27 13.44 6.73
N ASN A 256 -8.65 14.32 5.80
CA ASN A 256 -7.75 15.28 5.14
C ASN A 256 -6.61 14.61 4.33
N THR A 257 -6.83 13.38 3.88
CA THR A 257 -5.91 12.59 3.07
C THR A 257 -6.07 12.92 1.59
N LYS A 258 -4.98 13.00 0.83
CA LYS A 258 -5.06 13.04 -0.65
C LYS A 258 -5.55 11.69 -1.18
N GLY A 259 -6.27 11.71 -2.31
CA GLY A 259 -6.52 10.49 -3.09
C GLY A 259 -5.22 9.79 -3.51
N LYS A 260 -5.30 8.49 -3.83
CA LYS A 260 -4.13 7.71 -4.27
C LYS A 260 -4.31 7.18 -5.69
N GLN A 261 -3.23 7.30 -6.47
CA GLN A 261 -3.10 6.79 -7.82
C GLN A 261 -1.77 6.05 -7.98
N LEU A 262 -1.78 4.93 -8.71
CA LEU A 262 -0.57 4.24 -9.17
C LEU A 262 -0.65 4.15 -10.69
N THR A 263 0.37 4.65 -11.39
CA THR A 263 0.43 4.63 -12.85
C THR A 263 1.51 3.68 -13.35
N SER A 264 1.13 2.81 -14.29
CA SER A 264 2.02 1.82 -14.91
C SER A 264 2.39 2.23 -16.34
N LEU A 265 3.66 2.04 -16.70
CA LEU A 265 4.19 2.17 -18.06
C LEU A 265 5.00 0.92 -18.43
N ALA A 266 5.20 0.63 -19.71
CA ALA A 266 5.86 -0.60 -20.16
C ALA A 266 7.34 -0.39 -20.55
N ASP A 267 8.16 -1.44 -20.37
CA ASP A 267 9.60 -1.47 -20.69
C ASP A 267 9.98 -1.04 -22.12
N TRP A 268 9.09 -1.22 -23.09
CA TRP A 268 9.26 -0.86 -24.50
C TRP A 268 8.85 0.58 -24.84
N HIS A 269 8.22 1.31 -23.92
CA HIS A 269 7.65 2.62 -24.21
C HIS A 269 8.75 3.71 -24.33
N PRO A 270 8.80 4.53 -25.39
CA PRO A 270 9.85 5.53 -25.58
C PRO A 270 10.03 6.55 -24.44
N ASP A 271 8.97 6.87 -23.70
CA ASP A 271 9.05 7.82 -22.60
C ASP A 271 9.43 7.16 -21.24
N VAL A 272 9.76 5.86 -21.21
CA VAL A 272 9.95 5.11 -19.94
C VAL A 272 11.06 5.67 -19.04
N ILE A 273 12.12 6.21 -19.62
CA ILE A 273 13.23 6.83 -18.88
C ILE A 273 12.81 8.18 -18.30
N GLU A 274 12.09 9.01 -19.08
CA GLU A 274 11.53 10.27 -18.61
C GLU A 274 10.51 10.04 -17.48
N PHE A 275 9.71 8.98 -17.58
CA PHE A 275 8.74 8.57 -16.55
C PHE A 275 9.40 8.20 -15.22
N ILE A 276 10.46 7.38 -15.24
CA ILE A 276 11.21 7.00 -14.03
C ILE A 276 11.92 8.23 -13.45
N VAL A 277 12.74 8.93 -14.25
CA VAL A 277 13.54 10.07 -13.80
C VAL A 277 12.66 11.19 -13.24
N SER A 278 11.48 11.43 -13.82
CA SER A 278 10.53 12.45 -13.38
C SER A 278 10.14 12.35 -11.91
N LYS A 279 10.06 11.14 -11.34
CA LYS A 279 9.65 10.89 -9.95
C LYS A 279 10.81 10.95 -8.94
N ILE A 280 12.07 10.96 -9.40
CA ILE A 280 13.25 10.98 -8.52
C ILE A 280 13.44 12.37 -7.90
N ASN A 281 13.03 12.54 -6.65
CA ASN A 281 13.19 13.80 -5.92
C ASN A 281 14.31 13.80 -4.86
N ASP A 282 15.09 12.72 -4.75
CA ASP A 282 16.34 12.69 -3.96
C ASP A 282 17.53 13.14 -4.84
N PRO A 283 18.24 14.24 -4.50
CA PRO A 283 19.41 14.69 -5.24
C PRO A 283 20.59 13.69 -5.18
N LYS A 284 20.69 12.85 -4.14
CA LYS A 284 21.73 11.81 -4.03
C LYS A 284 21.59 10.75 -5.12
N ILE A 285 20.34 10.36 -5.41
CA ILE A 285 20.03 9.37 -6.46
C ILE A 285 20.29 9.96 -7.84
N LEU A 286 19.87 11.20 -8.10
CA LEU A 286 20.17 11.90 -9.35
C LEU A 286 21.69 12.07 -9.56
N ARG A 287 22.44 12.39 -8.49
CA ARG A 287 23.90 12.47 -8.49
C ARG A 287 24.54 11.10 -8.78
N TRP A 288 24.13 10.05 -8.07
CA TRP A 288 24.62 8.68 -8.30
C TRP A 288 24.42 8.23 -9.75
N ILE A 289 23.25 8.53 -10.35
CA ILE A 289 22.99 8.21 -11.77
C ILE A 289 23.97 8.94 -12.69
N LEU A 290 24.24 10.24 -12.46
CA LEU A 290 25.21 11.00 -13.27
C LEU A 290 26.65 10.49 -13.15
N ASP A 291 27.05 9.98 -11.99
CA ASP A 291 28.42 9.50 -11.75
C ASP A 291 28.64 8.04 -12.19
N ASN A 292 27.60 7.20 -12.21
CA ASN A 292 27.71 5.76 -12.46
C ASN A 292 27.10 5.31 -13.80
N VAL A 293 25.98 5.89 -14.24
CA VAL A 293 25.27 5.45 -15.45
C VAL A 293 25.78 6.18 -16.68
N LYS A 294 26.28 5.42 -17.66
CA LYS A 294 26.93 5.96 -18.88
C LYS A 294 25.99 6.11 -20.08
N ASP A 295 24.70 5.82 -19.91
CA ASP A 295 23.74 5.83 -21.01
C ASP A 295 23.37 7.25 -21.46
N PRO A 296 23.54 7.62 -22.74
CA PRO A 296 23.26 8.97 -23.22
C PRO A 296 21.81 9.44 -22.99
N LEU A 297 20.83 8.54 -23.04
CA LEU A 297 19.42 8.89 -22.88
C LEU A 297 19.07 9.10 -21.41
N ILE A 298 19.57 8.24 -20.51
CA ILE A 298 19.40 8.40 -19.06
C ILE A 298 20.09 9.70 -18.59
N ILE A 299 21.34 9.94 -19.00
CA ILE A 299 22.07 11.18 -18.68
C ILE A 299 21.32 12.42 -19.19
N LYS A 300 20.72 12.36 -20.39
CA LYS A 300 19.94 13.46 -20.98
C LYS A 300 18.68 13.79 -20.16
N GLU A 301 17.91 12.80 -19.71
CA GLU A 301 16.72 13.07 -18.88
C GLU A 301 17.11 13.54 -17.47
N VAL A 302 18.14 12.94 -16.87
CA VAL A 302 18.64 13.40 -15.56
C VAL A 302 19.15 14.85 -15.63
N LYS A 303 19.88 15.26 -16.67
CA LYS A 303 20.33 16.66 -16.84
C LYS A 303 19.20 17.65 -17.16
N GLN A 304 18.02 17.18 -17.58
CA GLN A 304 16.84 18.05 -17.71
C GLN A 304 16.20 18.33 -16.35
N LYS A 305 16.12 17.33 -15.46
CA LYS A 305 15.53 17.46 -14.11
C LYS A 305 16.52 17.96 -13.05
N PHE A 306 17.80 17.61 -13.14
CA PHE A 306 18.84 17.95 -12.15
C PHE A 306 19.86 18.89 -12.78
N LYS A 307 19.83 20.16 -12.37
CA LYS A 307 20.66 21.22 -12.97
C LYS A 307 21.60 21.81 -11.94
N PHE A 308 22.85 21.98 -12.34
CA PHE A 308 23.85 22.73 -11.59
C PHE A 308 23.69 24.23 -11.87
N PHE A 309 23.67 25.03 -10.81
CA PHE A 309 23.66 26.49 -10.86
C PHE A 309 24.97 26.98 -10.23
N PRO A 310 25.88 27.62 -10.99
CA PRO A 310 27.11 28.16 -10.43
C PRO A 310 26.80 29.31 -9.46
N LEU A 311 27.66 29.50 -8.45
CA LEU A 311 27.52 30.60 -7.50
C LEU A 311 27.67 31.96 -8.20
N THR A 312 26.81 32.91 -7.84
CA THR A 312 27.11 34.33 -8.05
C THR A 312 28.15 34.82 -7.03
N GLU A 313 28.85 35.90 -7.36
CA GLU A 313 29.80 36.58 -6.45
C GLU A 313 29.14 37.08 -5.14
N VAL A 314 27.80 37.21 -5.10
CA VAL A 314 27.04 37.57 -3.89
C VAL A 314 26.79 36.33 -3.03
N GLU A 315 26.30 35.23 -3.61
CA GLU A 315 26.09 33.96 -2.90
C GLU A 315 27.41 33.38 -2.37
N LYS A 316 28.50 33.51 -3.14
CA LYS A 316 29.85 33.11 -2.72
C LYS A 316 30.27 33.83 -1.43
N LYS A 317 30.20 35.17 -1.40
CA LYS A 317 30.50 35.97 -0.21
C LYS A 317 29.56 35.67 0.96
N TYR A 318 28.30 35.32 0.68
CA TYR A 318 27.35 34.89 1.70
C TYR A 318 27.76 33.56 2.37
N HIS A 319 28.19 32.56 1.59
CA HIS A 319 28.69 31.29 2.14
C HIS A 319 30.06 31.42 2.83
N GLU A 320 30.96 32.28 2.32
CA GLU A 320 32.22 32.67 3.00
C GLU A 320 31.93 33.36 4.35
N ASN A 321 30.88 34.17 4.42
CA ASN A 321 30.42 34.79 5.67
C ASN A 321 29.83 33.78 6.65
N ILE A 322 29.00 32.81 6.20
CA ILE A 322 28.50 31.73 7.08
C ILE A 322 29.65 30.92 7.67
N LEU A 323 30.67 30.60 6.87
CA LEU A 323 31.85 29.86 7.33
C LEU A 323 32.66 30.60 8.41
N SER A 324 32.71 31.92 8.36
CA SER A 324 33.45 32.75 9.31
C SER A 324 32.63 33.17 10.54
N THR A 325 31.31 33.35 10.41
CA THR A 325 30.47 33.95 11.48
C THR A 325 29.44 33.01 12.12
N SER A 326 29.00 31.94 11.46
CA SER A 326 27.97 31.05 12.01
C SER A 326 28.50 30.22 13.19
N SER A 327 27.67 30.05 14.23
CA SER A 327 27.89 29.04 15.28
C SER A 327 27.35 27.66 14.91
N ASP A 328 26.48 27.55 13.89
CA ASP A 328 25.94 26.28 13.41
C ASP A 328 26.93 25.55 12.48
N GLU A 329 27.36 24.37 12.92
CA GLU A 329 28.28 23.48 12.22
C GLU A 329 27.62 22.81 10.99
N VAL A 330 26.29 22.64 10.96
CA VAL A 330 25.57 22.12 9.80
C VAL A 330 25.54 23.16 8.68
N ALA A 331 25.15 24.40 8.96
CA ALA A 331 25.22 25.51 7.99
C ALA A 331 26.64 25.78 7.48
N LYS A 332 27.67 25.61 8.33
CA LYS A 332 29.09 25.68 7.94
C LYS A 332 29.48 24.56 6.98
N ASN A 333 29.17 23.31 7.29
CA ASN A 333 29.48 22.18 6.42
C ASN A 333 28.74 22.26 5.06
N ALA A 334 27.47 22.67 5.06
CA ALA A 334 26.72 22.92 3.83
C ALA A 334 27.34 24.04 2.98
N SER A 335 27.70 25.17 3.60
CA SER A 335 28.33 26.30 2.92
C SER A 335 29.73 25.97 2.38
N LYS A 336 30.48 25.10 3.07
CA LYS A 336 31.77 24.57 2.59
C LYS A 336 31.59 23.78 1.30
N ILE A 337 30.68 22.81 1.28
CA ILE A 337 30.42 21.98 0.09
C ILE A 337 29.99 22.84 -1.10
N ILE A 338 29.12 23.82 -0.88
CA ILE A 338 28.65 24.75 -1.93
C ILE A 338 29.79 25.59 -2.54
N LEU A 339 30.76 26.02 -1.73
CA LEU A 339 31.97 26.72 -2.21
C LEU A 339 32.96 25.76 -2.91
N GLU A 340 33.12 24.54 -2.40
CA GLU A 340 34.01 23.51 -2.99
C GLU A 340 33.48 23.00 -4.35
N GLU A 341 32.16 22.89 -4.53
CA GLU A 341 31.53 22.63 -5.83
C GLU A 341 31.41 23.89 -6.72
N ALA A 342 31.68 25.09 -6.19
CA ALA A 342 31.48 26.39 -6.83
C ALA A 342 30.04 26.66 -7.33
N GLY A 343 29.03 26.04 -6.70
CA GLY A 343 27.64 26.09 -7.13
C GLY A 343 26.71 25.24 -6.28
N SER A 344 25.48 25.06 -6.77
CA SER A 344 24.47 24.21 -6.14
C SER A 344 23.66 23.44 -7.18
N TRP A 345 23.41 22.16 -6.91
CA TRP A 345 22.48 21.36 -7.70
C TRP A 345 21.04 21.58 -7.24
N LYS A 346 20.12 21.79 -8.19
CA LYS A 346 18.69 22.02 -7.91
C LYS A 346 17.84 21.09 -8.79
N ILE A 347 16.80 20.52 -8.17
CA ILE A 347 15.82 19.67 -8.85
C ILE A 347 14.72 20.57 -9.43
N ILE A 348 14.51 20.47 -10.74
CA ILE A 348 13.48 21.18 -11.48
C ILE A 348 12.16 20.41 -11.37
N ASN A 349 11.05 21.12 -11.12
CA ASN A 349 9.70 20.57 -10.99
C ASN A 349 9.62 19.39 -9.99
N GLN A 350 9.85 19.66 -8.69
CA GLN A 350 9.75 18.64 -7.65
C GLN A 350 8.33 18.04 -7.54
N ASP A 351 7.28 18.84 -7.70
CA ASP A 351 5.87 18.37 -7.62
C ASP A 351 5.39 17.58 -8.86
N PHE A 352 6.27 17.35 -9.83
CA PHE A 352 5.91 16.63 -11.05
C PHE A 352 5.74 15.13 -10.76
N LEU A 353 4.59 14.57 -11.14
CA LEU A 353 4.11 13.24 -10.72
C LEU A 353 3.96 13.06 -9.19
N ALA A 354 3.81 14.12 -8.39
CA ALA A 354 3.69 13.97 -6.93
C ALA A 354 2.50 13.09 -6.51
N GLY A 355 1.28 13.41 -6.99
CA GLY A 355 0.04 12.65 -6.75
C GLY A 355 -0.13 11.27 -7.40
N THR A 356 0.89 10.68 -8.03
CA THR A 356 0.85 9.27 -8.47
C THR A 356 2.15 8.55 -8.11
N ASP A 357 2.04 7.37 -7.52
CA ASP A 357 3.15 6.42 -7.49
C ASP A 357 3.30 5.77 -8.88
N ILE A 358 4.48 5.20 -9.16
CA ILE A 358 4.82 4.67 -10.49
C ILE A 358 5.19 3.19 -10.46
N ALA A 359 4.90 2.49 -11.56
CA ALA A 359 5.23 1.08 -11.76
C ALA A 359 5.70 0.81 -13.20
N ILE A 360 6.55 -0.20 -13.39
CA ILE A 360 6.98 -0.66 -14.71
C ILE A 360 6.48 -2.08 -14.97
N ALA A 361 5.78 -2.24 -16.10
CA ALA A 361 5.42 -3.53 -16.67
C ALA A 361 6.65 -4.10 -17.40
N ILE A 362 7.22 -5.16 -16.83
CA ILE A 362 8.36 -5.90 -17.37
C ILE A 362 7.85 -7.13 -18.13
N SER A 363 8.34 -7.29 -19.36
CA SER A 363 8.04 -8.39 -20.27
C SER A 363 9.10 -9.48 -20.25
N ASP A 364 8.72 -10.69 -20.66
CA ASP A 364 9.65 -11.82 -20.83
C ASP A 364 10.72 -11.45 -21.89
N GLN A 365 10.37 -10.64 -22.89
CA GLN A 365 11.29 -10.17 -23.93
C GLN A 365 12.38 -9.24 -23.36
N PHE A 366 12.02 -8.31 -22.47
CA PHE A 366 12.99 -7.46 -21.80
C PHE A 366 13.89 -8.26 -20.87
N MET A 367 13.35 -9.17 -20.06
CA MET A 367 14.15 -10.01 -19.16
C MET A 367 15.13 -10.90 -19.91
N ASN A 368 14.74 -11.45 -21.07
CA ASN A 368 15.66 -12.17 -21.94
C ASN A 368 16.76 -11.25 -22.49
N ALA A 369 16.43 -10.02 -22.88
CA ALA A 369 17.41 -9.03 -23.36
C ALA A 369 18.41 -8.61 -22.26
N VAL A 370 17.95 -8.45 -21.01
CA VAL A 370 18.82 -8.20 -19.83
C VAL A 370 19.78 -9.37 -19.62
N LYS A 371 19.27 -10.60 -19.55
CA LYS A 371 20.07 -11.82 -19.27
C LYS A 371 21.17 -12.09 -20.30
N ILE A 372 21.02 -11.64 -21.55
CA ILE A 372 22.04 -11.77 -22.60
C ILE A 372 22.80 -10.45 -22.88
N ASN A 373 22.58 -9.40 -22.08
CA ASN A 373 23.19 -8.07 -22.23
C ASN A 373 22.97 -7.45 -23.64
N ALA A 374 21.78 -7.65 -24.20
CA ALA A 374 21.42 -7.19 -25.53
C ALA A 374 20.99 -5.72 -25.58
N LYS A 375 20.91 -5.19 -26.80
CA LYS A 375 20.21 -3.95 -27.08
C LYS A 375 18.70 -4.12 -26.95
N TRP A 376 18.05 -3.10 -26.42
CA TRP A 376 16.61 -2.98 -26.26
C TRP A 376 16.11 -1.76 -27.02
N THR A 377 15.07 -1.95 -27.82
CA THR A 377 14.52 -0.90 -28.69
C THR A 377 13.25 -0.33 -28.09
N LEU A 378 13.29 0.94 -27.69
CA LEU A 378 12.10 1.65 -27.25
C LEU A 378 11.28 2.07 -28.48
N LYS A 379 10.06 1.54 -28.60
CA LYS A 379 9.28 1.55 -29.84
C LYS A 379 7.77 1.67 -29.61
N TYR A 380 7.07 2.21 -30.58
CA TYR A 380 5.63 2.52 -30.51
C TYR A 380 5.00 2.44 -31.90
N PRO A 381 3.69 2.15 -32.06
CA PRO A 381 3.01 2.18 -33.36
C PRO A 381 3.35 3.44 -34.20
N ASP A 382 3.73 3.25 -35.47
CA ASP A 382 4.13 4.37 -36.33
C ASP A 382 2.89 5.09 -36.89
N LEU A 383 2.44 6.11 -36.14
CA LEU A 383 1.24 6.89 -36.46
C LEU A 383 1.33 7.70 -37.76
N ILE A 384 2.53 7.85 -38.34
CA ILE A 384 2.76 8.59 -39.59
C ILE A 384 2.56 7.65 -40.78
N ASN A 385 3.12 6.44 -40.71
CA ASN A 385 3.12 5.47 -41.81
C ASN A 385 1.90 4.52 -41.81
N LEU A 386 0.87 4.77 -41.00
CA LEU A 386 -0.39 4.01 -41.07
C LEU A 386 -1.21 4.41 -42.31
N SER A 387 -1.54 3.42 -43.16
CA SER A 387 -2.60 3.61 -44.17
C SER A 387 -3.95 3.93 -43.49
N ARG A 388 -4.88 4.57 -44.21
CA ARG A 388 -6.21 4.93 -43.68
C ARG A 388 -6.96 3.76 -43.01
N LYS A 389 -6.79 2.53 -43.51
CA LYS A 389 -7.36 1.31 -42.90
C LYS A 389 -6.68 0.96 -41.57
N GLN A 390 -5.36 1.03 -41.51
CA GLN A 390 -4.57 0.77 -40.29
C GLN A 390 -4.81 1.87 -39.24
N LYS A 391 -4.95 3.14 -39.64
CA LYS A 391 -5.25 4.25 -38.73
C LYS A 391 -6.63 4.10 -38.08
N ASN A 392 -7.67 3.78 -38.87
CA ASN A 392 -8.99 3.45 -38.34
C ASN A 392 -8.94 2.23 -37.38
N PHE A 393 -8.08 1.24 -37.65
CA PHE A 393 -7.89 0.10 -36.76
C PHE A 393 -7.17 0.48 -35.45
N TYR A 394 -6.14 1.33 -35.51
CA TYR A 394 -5.45 1.91 -34.35
C TYR A 394 -6.44 2.62 -33.43
N ASP A 395 -7.19 3.60 -33.98
CA ASP A 395 -8.13 4.43 -33.21
C ASP A 395 -9.23 3.59 -32.53
N ALA A 396 -9.63 2.47 -33.15
CA ALA A 396 -10.64 1.57 -32.61
C ALA A 396 -10.09 0.49 -31.65
N ASN A 397 -8.80 0.13 -31.71
CA ASN A 397 -8.30 -1.09 -31.04
C ASN A 397 -6.94 -0.99 -30.35
N TRP A 398 -6.08 0.00 -30.62
CA TRP A 398 -4.77 0.09 -29.98
C TRP A 398 -4.87 0.11 -28.46
N SER A 399 -5.81 0.89 -27.92
CA SER A 399 -6.10 0.92 -26.48
C SER A 399 -6.38 -0.47 -25.89
N LYS A 400 -7.06 -1.35 -26.64
CA LYS A 400 -7.38 -2.73 -26.22
C LYS A 400 -6.21 -3.71 -26.41
N ILE A 401 -5.28 -3.40 -27.31
CA ILE A 401 -4.10 -4.23 -27.61
C ILE A 401 -3.02 -4.00 -26.56
N ASN A 402 -2.74 -2.73 -26.23
CA ASN A 402 -1.85 -2.30 -25.15
C ASN A 402 -0.51 -3.06 -25.04
N ASN A 403 0.07 -3.40 -26.21
CA ASN A 403 1.30 -4.18 -26.33
C ASN A 403 1.87 -3.98 -27.74
N VAL A 404 3.07 -3.40 -27.84
CA VAL A 404 3.68 -3.10 -29.15
C VAL A 404 4.11 -4.36 -29.90
N PHE A 405 4.48 -5.44 -29.21
CA PHE A 405 4.86 -6.72 -29.84
C PHE A 405 3.65 -7.41 -30.47
N HIS A 406 2.47 -7.34 -29.86
CA HIS A 406 1.23 -7.83 -30.47
C HIS A 406 0.83 -6.96 -31.68
N TRP A 407 1.04 -5.63 -31.62
CA TRP A 407 0.82 -4.75 -32.77
C TRP A 407 1.75 -5.08 -33.95
N GLU A 408 3.01 -5.38 -33.66
CA GLU A 408 4.03 -5.84 -34.63
C GLU A 408 3.65 -7.20 -35.24
N GLN A 409 3.18 -8.16 -34.43
CA GLN A 409 2.65 -9.47 -34.88
C GLN A 409 1.42 -9.36 -35.82
N LEU A 410 0.68 -8.25 -35.78
CA LEU A 410 -0.42 -7.97 -36.73
C LEU A 410 0.09 -7.42 -38.08
N ASN A 411 1.41 -7.37 -38.29
CA ASN A 411 2.07 -6.76 -39.46
C ASN A 411 1.69 -5.28 -39.66
N TYR A 412 1.62 -4.52 -38.55
CA TYR A 412 1.37 -3.08 -38.59
C TYR A 412 2.63 -2.26 -38.29
N PRO A 413 2.79 -1.07 -38.92
CA PRO A 413 3.96 -0.22 -38.73
C PRO A 413 4.27 0.12 -37.26
N VAL A 414 5.55 0.03 -36.91
CA VAL A 414 6.13 0.39 -35.61
C VAL A 414 7.31 1.32 -35.87
N LYS A 415 7.38 2.42 -35.11
CA LYS A 415 8.50 3.36 -35.11
C LYS A 415 9.40 3.05 -33.92
N ASN A 416 10.67 2.82 -34.21
CA ASN A 416 11.72 2.77 -33.21
C ASN A 416 12.14 4.20 -32.89
N TYR A 417 12.19 4.56 -31.60
CA TYR A 417 12.55 5.91 -31.15
C TYR A 417 14.00 5.96 -30.66
N TYR A 418 14.38 5.01 -29.80
CA TYR A 418 15.69 4.93 -29.18
C TYR A 418 16.12 3.47 -29.03
N GLU A 419 17.43 3.25 -28.97
CA GLU A 419 18.03 1.96 -28.64
C GLU A 419 18.95 2.13 -27.43
N ILE A 420 18.67 1.39 -26.36
CA ILE A 420 19.40 1.38 -25.09
C ILE A 420 20.01 -0.02 -24.88
N ASN A 421 21.00 -0.18 -24.00
CA ASN A 421 21.34 -1.53 -23.51
C ASN A 421 20.25 -1.95 -22.49
N ALA A 422 19.68 -3.15 -22.61
CA ALA A 422 18.66 -3.64 -21.68
C ALA A 422 19.10 -3.54 -20.21
N LYS A 423 20.38 -3.83 -19.93
CA LYS A 423 21.02 -3.66 -18.63
C LYS A 423 20.96 -2.21 -18.14
N ASN A 424 21.37 -1.22 -18.94
CA ASN A 424 21.32 0.21 -18.55
C ASN A 424 19.93 0.66 -18.05
N LEU A 425 18.85 0.15 -18.67
CA LEU A 425 17.47 0.44 -18.24
C LEU A 425 17.08 -0.35 -16.98
N TRP A 426 17.50 -1.61 -16.88
CA TRP A 426 17.26 -2.46 -15.70
C TRP A 426 17.95 -1.91 -14.45
N ASP A 427 19.20 -1.47 -14.57
CA ASP A 427 20.01 -0.92 -13.48
C ASP A 427 19.36 0.35 -12.91
N LEU A 428 18.82 1.22 -13.80
CA LEU A 428 18.03 2.39 -13.41
C LEU A 428 16.74 1.98 -12.67
N ILE A 429 16.02 0.98 -13.19
CA ILE A 429 14.77 0.47 -12.59
C ILE A 429 15.03 -0.12 -11.20
N ILE A 430 16.01 -1.01 -11.06
CA ILE A 430 16.37 -1.67 -9.80
C ILE A 430 16.89 -0.65 -8.78
N TYR A 431 17.79 0.26 -9.17
CA TYR A 431 18.34 1.25 -8.25
C TYR A 431 17.24 2.19 -7.72
N CYS A 432 16.35 2.68 -8.59
CA CYS A 432 15.22 3.50 -8.15
C CYS A 432 14.23 2.69 -7.28
N SER A 433 13.87 1.48 -7.70
CA SER A 433 12.95 0.60 -6.95
C SER A 433 13.49 0.31 -5.53
N LEU A 434 14.80 0.10 -5.38
CA LEU A 434 15.45 -0.17 -4.11
C LEU A 434 15.54 1.06 -3.19
N HIS A 435 15.91 2.23 -3.72
CA HIS A 435 16.21 3.42 -2.92
C HIS A 435 15.02 4.40 -2.76
N LEU A 436 14.03 4.38 -3.65
CA LEU A 436 12.80 5.18 -3.58
C LEU A 436 11.56 4.37 -3.21
N ASN A 437 11.66 3.03 -3.15
CA ASN A 437 10.53 2.09 -3.19
C ASN A 437 9.68 2.20 -4.48
N GLN A 438 10.18 2.90 -5.52
CA GLN A 438 9.51 3.02 -6.82
C GLN A 438 10.49 3.28 -7.98
N PRO A 439 10.23 2.75 -9.20
CA PRO A 439 8.99 2.10 -9.61
C PRO A 439 8.77 0.72 -8.99
N LEU A 440 7.50 0.40 -8.74
CA LEU A 440 7.09 -0.97 -8.45
C LEU A 440 7.34 -1.84 -9.69
N ILE A 441 8.00 -2.98 -9.53
CA ILE A 441 8.36 -3.88 -10.62
C ILE A 441 7.33 -5.02 -10.69
N TYR A 442 6.75 -5.24 -11.87
CA TYR A 442 5.84 -6.38 -12.09
C TYR A 442 6.06 -7.06 -13.45
N PHE A 443 5.98 -8.38 -13.46
CA PHE A 443 6.25 -9.21 -14.64
C PHE A 443 4.95 -9.51 -15.37
N VAL A 444 4.64 -8.70 -16.38
CA VAL A 444 3.32 -8.65 -17.03
C VAL A 444 2.99 -9.95 -17.77
N ASP A 445 3.98 -10.61 -18.36
CA ASP A 445 3.78 -11.88 -19.05
C ASP A 445 3.57 -13.02 -18.05
N THR A 446 4.36 -13.12 -16.98
CA THR A 446 4.16 -14.07 -15.86
C THR A 446 2.76 -13.96 -15.25
N ILE A 447 2.30 -12.73 -15.00
CA ILE A 447 0.93 -12.44 -14.53
C ILE A 447 -0.13 -12.99 -15.49
N ASN A 448 0.04 -12.78 -16.79
CA ASN A 448 -0.94 -13.19 -17.79
C ASN A 448 -0.88 -14.69 -18.14
N GLN A 449 0.27 -15.35 -17.91
CA GLN A 449 0.42 -16.81 -18.02
C GLN A 449 -0.21 -17.55 -16.82
N ALA A 450 -0.16 -16.96 -15.63
CA ALA A 450 -0.83 -17.49 -14.43
C ALA A 450 -2.35 -17.25 -14.41
N SER A 451 -2.83 -16.20 -15.10
CA SER A 451 -4.23 -15.77 -15.09
C SER A 451 -5.25 -16.88 -15.34
N VAL A 452 -6.28 -16.92 -14.48
CA VAL A 452 -7.45 -17.79 -14.61
C VAL A 452 -8.67 -17.07 -15.20
N VAL A 453 -8.47 -15.90 -15.82
CA VAL A 453 -9.53 -15.28 -16.62
C VAL A 453 -9.72 -16.13 -17.89
N GLY A 454 -10.83 -16.87 -17.96
CA GLY A 454 -11.18 -17.76 -19.08
C GLY A 454 -11.55 -17.04 -20.39
N ASP A 455 -10.79 -16.01 -20.77
CA ASP A 455 -10.97 -15.17 -21.95
C ASP A 455 -9.61 -14.50 -22.30
N LYS A 456 -8.84 -15.06 -23.24
CA LYS A 456 -7.44 -14.63 -23.51
C LYS A 456 -7.29 -13.24 -24.16
N SER A 457 -8.38 -12.50 -24.39
CA SER A 457 -8.33 -11.07 -24.75
C SER A 457 -8.53 -10.15 -23.53
N LYS A 458 -8.33 -10.67 -22.31
CA LYS A 458 -8.57 -9.98 -21.03
C LYS A 458 -7.38 -10.10 -20.11
N ASN A 459 -6.31 -9.43 -20.51
CA ASN A 459 -5.07 -9.41 -19.77
C ASN A 459 -5.22 -8.63 -18.46
N LEU A 460 -4.50 -9.07 -17.43
CA LEU A 460 -4.26 -8.30 -16.21
C LEU A 460 -3.07 -7.39 -16.51
N ILE A 461 -3.34 -6.08 -16.51
CA ILE A 461 -2.42 -5.05 -17.06
C ILE A 461 -2.36 -3.80 -16.19
N VAL A 462 -3.07 -3.78 -15.07
CA VAL A 462 -3.09 -2.67 -14.11
C VAL A 462 -2.79 -3.21 -12.73
N ILE A 463 -2.00 -2.47 -11.96
CA ILE A 463 -1.73 -2.76 -10.56
C ILE A 463 -2.65 -1.92 -9.66
N ASP A 464 -3.17 -2.55 -8.61
CA ASP A 464 -3.91 -1.92 -7.51
C ASP A 464 -3.00 -0.94 -6.72
N PRO A 465 -3.39 0.34 -6.53
CA PRO A 465 -2.58 1.37 -5.85
C PRO A 465 -2.52 1.23 -4.32
N LEU A 466 -3.39 0.41 -3.71
CA LEU A 466 -3.39 0.14 -2.27
C LEU A 466 -2.70 -1.20 -1.97
N ASN A 467 -3.02 -2.21 -2.76
CA ASN A 467 -2.66 -3.60 -2.47
C ASN A 467 -1.57 -4.15 -3.39
N HIS A 468 -1.08 -3.40 -4.38
CA HIS A 468 -0.08 -3.81 -5.38
C HIS A 468 -0.44 -5.08 -6.19
N LEU A 469 -1.71 -5.51 -6.16
CA LEU A 469 -2.19 -6.69 -6.85
C LEU A 469 -2.47 -6.44 -8.35
N PRO A 470 -2.15 -7.39 -9.25
CA PRO A 470 -2.52 -7.31 -10.66
C PRO A 470 -4.02 -7.59 -10.85
N LEU A 471 -4.67 -6.68 -11.58
CA LEU A 471 -6.10 -6.72 -11.87
C LEU A 471 -6.39 -6.41 -13.36
N HIS A 472 -7.62 -6.72 -13.78
CA HIS A 472 -8.15 -6.45 -15.12
C HIS A 472 -8.76 -5.04 -15.22
N GLN A 473 -8.85 -4.45 -16.42
CA GLN A 473 -9.57 -3.18 -16.66
C GLN A 473 -10.98 -3.15 -16.03
N HIS A 474 -11.33 -2.03 -15.41
CA HIS A 474 -12.55 -1.75 -14.63
C HIS A 474 -12.82 -2.77 -13.50
N SER A 475 -11.78 -3.47 -13.02
CA SER A 475 -11.93 -4.36 -11.86
C SER A 475 -11.87 -3.59 -10.54
N VAL A 476 -12.49 -4.20 -9.54
CA VAL A 476 -12.46 -3.81 -8.13
C VAL A 476 -11.62 -4.82 -7.36
N CYS A 477 -11.06 -4.40 -6.22
CA CYS A 477 -10.40 -5.31 -5.28
C CYS A 477 -11.38 -5.74 -4.17
N ASN A 478 -11.49 -7.04 -3.92
CA ASN A 478 -12.43 -7.63 -2.95
C ASN A 478 -11.71 -8.65 -2.09
N LEU A 479 -11.15 -8.19 -0.97
CA LEU A 479 -10.17 -8.92 -0.18
C LEU A 479 -10.70 -9.49 1.13
N GLY A 480 -10.09 -10.58 1.55
CA GLY A 480 -10.19 -11.13 2.89
C GLY A 480 -8.99 -12.01 3.21
N TRP A 481 -8.71 -12.25 4.48
CA TRP A 481 -7.52 -12.97 4.96
C TRP A 481 -7.92 -14.13 5.86
N ILE A 482 -7.28 -15.28 5.69
CA ILE A 482 -7.29 -16.38 6.66
C ILE A 482 -6.18 -16.11 7.68
N ASN A 483 -6.52 -16.11 8.97
CA ASN A 483 -5.56 -15.94 10.05
C ASN A 483 -4.90 -17.27 10.42
N LEU A 484 -3.68 -17.52 9.92
CA LEU A 484 -3.01 -18.81 10.11
C LEU A 484 -2.68 -19.10 11.58
N ALA A 485 -2.49 -18.08 12.42
CA ALA A 485 -2.23 -18.25 13.85
C ALA A 485 -3.33 -19.00 14.62
N ASN A 486 -4.57 -19.05 14.08
CA ASN A 486 -5.66 -19.84 14.65
C ASN A 486 -5.63 -21.33 14.23
N PHE A 487 -5.04 -21.64 13.07
CA PHE A 487 -5.04 -22.97 12.44
C PHE A 487 -3.81 -23.83 12.77
N ILE A 488 -3.04 -23.41 13.76
CA ILE A 488 -2.01 -24.20 14.43
C ILE A 488 -2.50 -24.58 15.84
N ASP A 489 -2.18 -25.78 16.30
CA ASP A 489 -2.32 -26.14 17.71
C ASP A 489 -1.07 -25.70 18.48
N LYS A 490 -1.23 -24.76 19.41
CA LYS A 490 -0.11 -24.14 20.15
C LYS A 490 0.63 -25.09 21.09
N SER A 491 0.02 -26.22 21.47
CA SER A 491 0.62 -27.21 22.37
C SER A 491 1.41 -28.30 21.65
N SER A 492 1.10 -28.55 20.37
CA SER A 492 1.62 -29.71 19.64
C SER A 492 2.20 -29.39 18.26
N GLY A 493 2.11 -28.13 17.81
CA GLY A 493 2.59 -27.68 16.49
C GLY A 493 1.81 -28.27 15.30
N ASN A 494 0.66 -28.92 15.54
CA ASN A 494 -0.12 -29.59 14.51
C ASN A 494 -1.05 -28.62 13.77
N ILE A 495 -1.27 -28.86 12.47
CA ILE A 495 -2.12 -28.03 11.62
C ILE A 495 -3.58 -28.49 11.74
N LYS A 496 -4.47 -27.56 12.11
CA LYS A 496 -5.94 -27.75 12.19
C LYS A 496 -6.55 -27.71 10.78
N GLN A 497 -6.25 -28.75 9.99
CA GLN A 497 -6.52 -28.75 8.56
C GLN A 497 -8.03 -28.75 8.23
N THR A 498 -8.85 -29.49 8.97
CA THR A 498 -10.30 -29.61 8.70
C THR A 498 -11.00 -28.26 8.90
N GLU A 499 -10.59 -27.55 9.95
CA GLU A 499 -11.04 -26.22 10.35
C GLU A 499 -10.61 -25.19 9.31
N LEU A 500 -9.33 -25.20 8.91
CA LEU A 500 -8.78 -24.36 7.84
C LEU A 500 -9.58 -24.51 6.54
N GLU A 501 -9.87 -25.76 6.14
CA GLU A 501 -10.65 -26.00 4.93
C GLU A 501 -12.11 -25.48 5.05
N GLU A 502 -12.76 -25.59 6.21
CA GLU A 502 -14.11 -25.05 6.40
C GLU A 502 -14.12 -23.52 6.40
N THR A 503 -13.19 -22.87 7.10
CA THR A 503 -13.04 -21.41 7.07
C THR A 503 -12.80 -20.91 5.64
N VAL A 504 -11.96 -21.59 4.84
CA VAL A 504 -11.73 -21.24 3.42
C VAL A 504 -13.02 -21.38 2.58
N ARG A 505 -13.81 -22.45 2.78
CA ARG A 505 -15.12 -22.61 2.10
C ARG A 505 -16.09 -21.48 2.46
N ILE A 506 -16.12 -21.07 3.73
CA ILE A 506 -16.96 -19.98 4.23
C ILE A 506 -16.48 -18.63 3.67
N ALA A 507 -15.17 -18.35 3.72
CA ALA A 507 -14.55 -17.11 3.26
C ALA A 507 -14.79 -16.84 1.76
N VAL A 508 -14.60 -17.84 0.89
CA VAL A 508 -14.89 -17.70 -0.56
C VAL A 508 -16.35 -17.35 -0.81
N ARG A 509 -17.28 -17.92 -0.04
CA ARG A 509 -18.71 -17.62 -0.14
C ARG A 509 -19.08 -16.26 0.44
N PHE A 510 -18.41 -15.82 1.50
CA PHE A 510 -18.54 -14.47 2.04
C PHE A 510 -18.12 -13.46 0.98
N LEU A 511 -16.92 -13.61 0.41
CA LEU A 511 -16.40 -12.70 -0.62
C LEU A 511 -17.24 -12.71 -1.90
N ASP A 512 -17.80 -13.86 -2.33
CA ASP A 512 -18.77 -13.90 -3.44
C ASP A 512 -20.03 -13.08 -3.12
N ASN A 513 -20.52 -13.08 -1.87
CA ASN A 513 -21.69 -12.30 -1.48
C ASN A 513 -21.38 -10.79 -1.34
N VAL A 514 -20.15 -10.40 -0.95
CA VAL A 514 -19.73 -8.98 -0.92
C VAL A 514 -19.92 -8.30 -2.28
N ILE A 515 -19.67 -9.01 -3.39
CA ILE A 515 -19.83 -8.50 -4.77
C ILE A 515 -21.29 -8.13 -5.09
N ASP A 516 -22.26 -8.89 -4.56
CA ASP A 516 -23.69 -8.59 -4.72
C ASP A 516 -24.19 -7.56 -3.69
N ALA A 517 -23.50 -7.45 -2.54
CA ALA A 517 -23.84 -6.53 -1.45
C ALA A 517 -23.29 -5.10 -1.63
N ASN A 518 -22.23 -4.95 -2.41
CA ASN A 518 -21.57 -3.67 -2.68
C ASN A 518 -22.47 -2.67 -3.43
N GLU A 519 -22.58 -1.42 -2.96
CA GLU A 519 -23.13 -0.35 -3.80
C GLU A 519 -22.03 0.25 -4.70
N TYR A 520 -22.34 0.40 -5.98
CA TYR A 520 -21.38 0.84 -7.00
C TYR A 520 -21.82 2.16 -7.63
N PHE A 521 -20.93 3.16 -7.59
CA PHE A 521 -21.06 4.44 -8.27
C PHE A 521 -20.67 4.33 -9.76
N SER A 522 -19.46 3.84 -10.10
CA SER A 522 -19.09 3.60 -11.52
C SER A 522 -19.88 2.44 -12.12
N LEU A 523 -20.58 2.74 -13.22
CA LEU A 523 -21.35 1.76 -14.00
C LEU A 523 -20.45 0.72 -14.68
N GLN A 524 -19.22 1.07 -15.07
CA GLN A 524 -18.28 0.11 -15.66
C GLN A 524 -17.74 -0.83 -14.58
N ALA A 525 -17.36 -0.30 -13.41
CA ALA A 525 -16.97 -1.11 -12.26
C ALA A 525 -18.09 -2.08 -11.84
N LYS A 526 -19.34 -1.61 -11.73
CA LYS A 526 -20.53 -2.44 -11.44
C LYS A 526 -20.69 -3.59 -12.45
N LYS A 527 -20.59 -3.27 -13.74
CA LYS A 527 -20.70 -4.22 -14.86
C LYS A 527 -19.57 -5.24 -14.90
N HIS A 528 -18.35 -4.86 -14.53
CA HIS A 528 -17.18 -5.74 -14.50
C HIS A 528 -17.16 -6.61 -13.23
N ALA A 529 -17.39 -6.04 -12.05
CA ALA A 529 -17.43 -6.78 -10.80
C ALA A 529 -18.55 -7.85 -10.80
N LEU A 530 -19.78 -7.49 -11.15
CA LEU A 530 -20.87 -8.46 -11.32
C LEU A 530 -20.65 -9.41 -12.52
N GLY A 531 -19.83 -9.00 -13.49
CA GLY A 531 -19.54 -9.74 -14.73
C GLY A 531 -18.47 -10.83 -14.58
N MET A 532 -17.42 -10.54 -13.82
CA MET A 532 -16.22 -11.36 -13.60
C MET A 532 -16.17 -11.99 -12.21
N ARG A 533 -16.77 -11.32 -11.21
CA ARG A 533 -16.81 -11.73 -9.81
C ARG A 533 -15.43 -12.02 -9.18
N PRO A 534 -14.44 -11.11 -9.29
CA PRO A 534 -13.13 -11.31 -8.69
C PRO A 534 -13.23 -11.32 -7.16
N ILE A 535 -12.46 -12.21 -6.53
CA ILE A 535 -12.16 -12.18 -5.09
C ILE A 535 -10.65 -12.39 -4.91
N GLY A 536 -10.10 -11.92 -3.79
CA GLY A 536 -8.74 -12.20 -3.38
C GLY A 536 -8.71 -12.67 -1.93
N LEU A 537 -8.67 -13.99 -1.73
CA LEU A 537 -8.45 -14.56 -0.40
C LEU A 537 -6.93 -14.69 -0.16
N GLY A 538 -6.44 -14.01 0.86
CA GLY A 538 -5.04 -14.01 1.31
C GLY A 538 -4.86 -14.75 2.63
N ILE A 539 -3.65 -14.67 3.18
CA ILE A 539 -3.29 -15.17 4.52
C ILE A 539 -2.66 -14.07 5.36
N ILE A 540 -2.85 -14.12 6.67
CA ILE A 540 -2.24 -13.24 7.67
C ILE A 540 -1.66 -14.08 8.82
N GLY A 541 -0.65 -13.57 9.52
CA GLY A 541 -0.03 -14.28 10.64
C GLY A 541 0.86 -15.47 10.24
N LEU A 542 1.46 -15.43 9.05
CA LEU A 542 2.33 -16.53 8.57
C LEU A 542 3.55 -16.75 9.48
N HIS A 543 4.12 -15.69 10.07
CA HIS A 543 5.28 -15.83 10.95
C HIS A 543 4.89 -16.44 12.32
N ASP A 544 3.75 -16.03 12.88
CA ASP A 544 3.19 -16.60 14.11
C ASP A 544 2.92 -18.10 13.95
N PHE A 545 2.34 -18.49 12.81
CA PHE A 545 2.15 -19.89 12.44
C PHE A 545 3.46 -20.69 12.42
N PHE A 546 4.54 -20.10 11.90
CA PHE A 546 5.87 -20.73 11.94
C PHE A 546 6.44 -20.87 13.35
N ILE A 547 6.32 -19.83 14.19
CA ILE A 547 6.73 -19.86 15.61
C ILE A 547 6.03 -21.02 16.34
N TRP A 548 4.70 -21.11 16.23
CA TRP A 548 3.91 -22.19 16.86
C TRP A 548 4.16 -23.59 16.27
N SER A 549 4.64 -23.69 15.02
CA SER A 549 5.11 -24.96 14.42
C SER A 549 6.56 -25.34 14.78
N SER A 550 7.27 -24.46 15.52
CA SER A 550 8.72 -24.53 15.77
C SER A 550 9.56 -24.60 14.48
N GLU A 551 9.27 -23.71 13.51
CA GLU A 551 9.95 -23.68 12.21
C GLU A 551 10.55 -22.31 11.94
N ARG A 552 11.84 -22.24 11.59
CA ARG A 552 12.41 -20.94 11.18
C ARG A 552 11.83 -20.51 9.82
N TYR A 553 11.34 -19.28 9.75
CA TYR A 553 10.92 -18.61 8.51
C TYR A 553 12.03 -18.75 7.45
N GLY A 554 11.69 -19.18 6.23
CA GLY A 554 12.67 -19.36 5.14
C GLY A 554 13.32 -20.74 5.01
N SER A 555 13.38 -21.50 6.11
CA SER A 555 14.02 -22.82 6.17
C SER A 555 13.37 -23.85 5.22
N LYS A 556 14.06 -24.99 4.99
CA LYS A 556 13.52 -26.09 4.18
C LYS A 556 12.23 -26.69 4.78
N LYS A 557 12.05 -26.66 6.11
CA LYS A 557 10.84 -27.15 6.79
C LYS A 557 9.67 -26.21 6.53
N SER A 558 9.79 -24.92 6.87
CA SER A 558 8.74 -23.92 6.65
C SER A 558 8.31 -23.75 5.20
N ARG A 559 9.21 -23.97 4.22
CA ARG A 559 8.82 -23.96 2.80
C ARG A 559 8.06 -25.22 2.35
N ALA A 560 8.29 -26.38 2.97
CA ALA A 560 7.43 -27.55 2.76
C ALA A 560 6.06 -27.34 3.43
N THR A 561 6.03 -26.69 4.59
CA THR A 561 4.80 -26.33 5.32
C THR A 561 3.98 -25.28 4.55
N ILE A 562 4.61 -24.31 3.90
CA ILE A 562 3.96 -23.41 2.92
C ILE A 562 3.32 -24.22 1.80
N ASP A 563 4.08 -25.10 1.15
CA ASP A 563 3.58 -25.88 0.01
C ASP A 563 2.39 -26.79 0.42
N LEU A 564 2.34 -27.26 1.68
CA LEU A 564 1.18 -27.93 2.25
C LEU A 564 -0.01 -26.96 2.46
N VAL A 565 0.16 -25.92 3.30
CA VAL A 565 -0.93 -25.01 3.73
C VAL A 565 -1.50 -24.23 2.55
N ALA A 566 -0.65 -23.57 1.75
CA ALA A 566 -1.09 -22.77 0.63
C ALA A 566 -1.77 -23.62 -0.46
N SER A 567 -1.29 -24.84 -0.70
CA SER A 567 -1.98 -25.74 -1.64
C SER A 567 -3.32 -26.24 -1.10
N THR A 568 -3.47 -26.49 0.21
CA THR A 568 -4.75 -26.82 0.84
C THR A 568 -5.76 -25.68 0.73
N ILE A 569 -5.32 -24.43 0.96
CA ILE A 569 -6.14 -23.23 0.76
C ILE A 569 -6.56 -23.12 -0.72
N ALA A 570 -5.63 -23.21 -1.67
CA ALA A 570 -5.91 -23.12 -3.10
C ALA A 570 -6.88 -24.20 -3.60
N LYS A 571 -6.62 -25.47 -3.27
CA LYS A 571 -7.51 -26.60 -3.63
C LYS A 571 -8.92 -26.40 -3.09
N THR A 572 -9.03 -25.90 -1.85
CA THR A 572 -10.33 -25.73 -1.18
C THR A 572 -11.08 -24.50 -1.66
N ALA A 573 -10.40 -23.38 -1.89
CA ALA A 573 -10.99 -22.16 -2.42
C ALA A 573 -11.52 -22.36 -3.86
N TYR A 574 -10.78 -23.12 -4.69
CA TYR A 574 -11.22 -23.49 -6.03
C TYR A 574 -12.40 -24.48 -6.01
N ARG A 575 -12.41 -25.48 -5.11
CA ARG A 575 -13.59 -26.33 -4.89
C ARG A 575 -14.81 -25.49 -4.49
N ALA A 576 -14.66 -24.55 -3.55
CA ALA A 576 -15.73 -23.65 -3.14
C ALA A 576 -16.25 -22.77 -4.30
N SER A 577 -15.36 -22.23 -5.14
CA SER A 577 -15.78 -21.45 -6.33
C SER A 577 -16.46 -22.31 -7.40
N VAL A 578 -16.07 -23.58 -7.57
CA VAL A 578 -16.78 -24.57 -8.40
C VAL A 578 -18.17 -24.87 -7.83
N ASP A 579 -18.29 -25.12 -6.53
CA ASP A 579 -19.57 -25.48 -5.91
C ASP A 579 -20.55 -24.29 -5.92
N LEU A 580 -20.05 -23.07 -5.75
CA LEU A 580 -20.81 -21.84 -6.02
C LEU A 580 -21.14 -21.65 -7.50
N ALA A 581 -20.33 -22.15 -8.43
CA ALA A 581 -20.67 -22.15 -9.86
C ALA A 581 -21.84 -23.10 -10.16
N VAL A 582 -21.93 -24.22 -9.44
CA VAL A 582 -23.08 -25.15 -9.50
C VAL A 582 -24.32 -24.53 -8.85
N GLU A 583 -24.18 -23.89 -7.67
CA GLU A 583 -25.33 -23.36 -6.91
C GLU A 583 -25.87 -22.02 -7.46
N LYS A 584 -24.97 -21.08 -7.82
CA LYS A 584 -25.30 -19.69 -8.18
C LYS A 584 -25.03 -19.34 -9.65
N LYS A 585 -24.60 -20.31 -10.46
CA LYS A 585 -24.05 -20.19 -11.84
C LYS A 585 -22.63 -19.58 -11.90
N PRO A 586 -21.81 -19.96 -12.91
CA PRO A 586 -20.49 -19.34 -13.19
C PRO A 586 -20.55 -17.81 -13.38
N TYR A 587 -19.40 -17.14 -13.33
CA TYR A 587 -19.35 -15.70 -13.63
C TYR A 587 -19.84 -15.38 -15.05
N LYS A 588 -20.57 -14.27 -15.20
CA LYS A 588 -21.34 -13.94 -16.42
C LYS A 588 -20.48 -13.86 -17.69
N PHE A 589 -19.20 -13.49 -17.57
CA PHE A 589 -18.29 -13.42 -18.71
C PHE A 589 -17.63 -14.76 -19.09
N LEU A 590 -17.73 -15.81 -18.26
CA LEU A 590 -17.21 -17.15 -18.60
C LEU A 590 -18.17 -17.90 -19.52
N LYS A 591 -17.95 -17.80 -20.84
CA LYS A 591 -18.73 -18.56 -21.83
C LYS A 591 -18.38 -20.05 -21.74
N ARG A 592 -19.39 -20.94 -21.80
CA ARG A 592 -19.23 -22.42 -21.68
C ARG A 592 -18.14 -23.00 -22.59
N LYS A 593 -18.00 -22.49 -23.81
CA LYS A 593 -16.96 -22.91 -24.76
C LYS A 593 -15.52 -22.67 -24.26
N ASN A 594 -15.32 -21.75 -23.31
CA ASN A 594 -14.02 -21.44 -22.74
C ASN A 594 -13.72 -22.23 -21.45
N PHE A 595 -14.65 -23.07 -20.93
CA PHE A 595 -14.40 -23.87 -19.72
C PHE A 595 -13.19 -24.81 -19.89
N LYS A 596 -13.03 -25.41 -21.07
CA LYS A 596 -11.86 -26.24 -21.40
C LYS A 596 -10.57 -25.42 -21.41
N LEU A 597 -10.56 -24.28 -22.12
CA LEU A 597 -9.42 -23.36 -22.17
C LEU A 597 -8.99 -22.86 -20.77
N LEU A 598 -9.96 -22.59 -19.90
CA LEU A 598 -9.74 -22.25 -18.49
C LEU A 598 -9.11 -23.41 -17.71
N SER A 599 -9.67 -24.63 -17.84
CA SER A 599 -9.11 -25.83 -17.21
C SER A 599 -7.71 -26.20 -17.72
N GLU A 600 -7.31 -25.66 -18.88
CA GLU A 600 -6.02 -25.90 -19.52
C GLU A 600 -4.97 -24.79 -19.23
N SER A 601 -5.26 -23.79 -18.40
CA SER A 601 -4.25 -22.81 -17.97
C SER A 601 -3.15 -23.44 -17.11
N ASN A 602 -1.95 -22.83 -17.11
CA ASN A 602 -0.80 -23.37 -16.38
C ASN A 602 -1.07 -23.46 -14.88
N TYR A 603 -1.72 -22.43 -14.30
CA TYR A 603 -2.12 -22.42 -12.90
C TYR A 603 -3.21 -23.46 -12.60
N VAL A 604 -4.28 -23.57 -13.40
CA VAL A 604 -5.36 -24.54 -13.10
C VAL A 604 -4.84 -25.98 -13.22
N LYS A 605 -3.88 -26.24 -14.12
CA LYS A 605 -3.18 -27.54 -14.23
C LYS A 605 -2.26 -27.89 -13.06
N SER A 606 -1.81 -26.93 -12.24
CA SER A 606 -1.01 -27.23 -11.03
C SER A 606 -1.89 -27.65 -9.83
N LEU A 607 -3.21 -27.41 -9.92
CA LEU A 607 -4.20 -27.91 -8.97
C LEU A 607 -4.49 -29.40 -9.19
N LEU A 608 -5.28 -30.00 -8.30
CA LEU A 608 -5.68 -31.42 -8.41
C LEU A 608 -6.52 -31.67 -9.67
N SER A 609 -6.29 -32.81 -10.34
CA SER A 609 -7.04 -33.26 -11.52
C SER A 609 -8.56 -33.27 -11.32
N GLU A 610 -9.03 -33.63 -10.12
CA GLU A 610 -10.43 -33.57 -9.68
C GLU A 610 -11.03 -32.16 -9.83
N ILE A 611 -10.24 -31.11 -9.54
CA ILE A 611 -10.64 -29.71 -9.67
C ILE A 611 -10.65 -29.30 -11.14
N VAL A 612 -9.62 -29.68 -11.90
CA VAL A 612 -9.53 -29.46 -13.36
C VAL A 612 -10.79 -30.01 -14.05
N GLU A 613 -11.14 -31.28 -13.81
CA GLU A 613 -12.33 -31.92 -14.37
C GLU A 613 -13.63 -31.19 -14.00
N LYS A 614 -13.77 -30.79 -12.73
CA LYS A 614 -14.95 -30.05 -12.28
C LYS A 614 -15.07 -28.69 -12.99
N ILE A 615 -13.97 -27.97 -13.17
CA ILE A 615 -13.92 -26.72 -13.94
C ILE A 615 -14.30 -26.95 -15.41
N THR A 616 -13.73 -27.97 -16.08
CA THR A 616 -14.09 -28.33 -17.47
C THR A 616 -15.60 -28.59 -17.61
N LYS A 617 -16.21 -29.24 -16.62
CA LYS A 617 -17.63 -29.65 -16.64
C LYS A 617 -18.61 -28.54 -16.22
N LYS A 618 -18.23 -27.69 -15.26
CA LYS A 618 -19.13 -26.75 -14.55
C LYS A 618 -18.75 -25.26 -14.63
N GLY A 619 -17.48 -24.93 -14.86
CA GLY A 619 -16.95 -23.56 -14.79
C GLY A 619 -16.65 -23.07 -13.36
N LEU A 620 -16.22 -21.82 -13.22
CA LEU A 620 -15.92 -21.15 -11.95
C LEU A 620 -16.91 -20.02 -11.63
N ARG A 621 -17.18 -19.79 -10.33
CA ARG A 621 -17.99 -18.67 -9.85
C ARG A 621 -17.26 -17.33 -9.95
N ASN A 622 -15.94 -17.35 -9.85
CA ASN A 622 -15.07 -16.18 -9.73
C ASN A 622 -13.97 -16.22 -10.81
N SER A 623 -13.54 -15.07 -11.32
CA SER A 623 -12.47 -14.98 -12.33
C SER A 623 -11.06 -14.83 -11.75
N CYS A 624 -10.96 -14.84 -10.42
CA CYS A 624 -9.78 -14.67 -9.58
C CYS A 624 -10.23 -15.12 -8.18
N VAL A 625 -9.39 -15.84 -7.43
CA VAL A 625 -9.77 -16.47 -6.17
C VAL A 625 -8.80 -16.14 -5.03
N LEU A 626 -7.50 -16.14 -5.30
CA LEU A 626 -6.44 -16.01 -4.30
C LEU A 626 -5.50 -14.84 -4.61
N ALA A 627 -5.42 -13.92 -3.66
CA ALA A 627 -4.50 -12.79 -3.69
C ALA A 627 -4.01 -12.50 -2.28
N SER A 628 -2.69 -12.46 -2.06
CA SER A 628 -2.12 -12.18 -0.74
C SER A 628 -1.56 -10.76 -0.72
N ALA A 629 -2.40 -9.81 -0.32
CA ALA A 629 -1.97 -8.45 0.01
C ALA A 629 -1.60 -8.34 1.50
N ASN A 630 -0.84 -7.31 1.86
CA ASN A 630 -0.61 -6.94 3.25
C ASN A 630 -1.76 -6.08 3.79
N SER A 631 -2.04 -6.13 5.10
CA SER A 631 -3.04 -5.29 5.76
C SER A 631 -2.59 -4.91 7.17
N PHE A 632 -1.97 -3.74 7.29
CA PHE A 632 -1.36 -3.27 8.54
C PHE A 632 -2.39 -3.12 9.67
N GLU A 633 -3.53 -2.48 9.39
CA GLU A 633 -4.61 -2.30 10.38
C GLU A 633 -5.13 -3.64 10.92
N LEU A 634 -5.43 -4.61 10.04
CA LEU A 634 -5.89 -5.93 10.48
C LEU A 634 -4.81 -6.66 11.29
N SER A 635 -3.53 -6.54 10.91
CA SER A 635 -2.42 -7.11 11.70
C SER A 635 -2.31 -6.51 13.11
N LYS A 636 -2.59 -5.20 13.26
CA LYS A 636 -2.61 -4.48 14.54
C LYS A 636 -3.79 -4.87 15.42
N ILE A 637 -4.99 -5.08 14.86
CA ILE A 637 -6.18 -5.54 15.62
C ILE A 637 -5.99 -6.97 16.10
N VAL A 638 -5.51 -7.86 15.23
CA VAL A 638 -5.42 -9.31 15.50
C VAL A 638 -4.14 -9.68 16.26
N GLY A 639 -3.15 -8.77 16.29
CA GLY A 639 -1.91 -8.95 17.06
C GLY A 639 -0.86 -9.82 16.37
N VAL A 640 -1.06 -10.20 15.11
CA VAL A 640 -0.22 -11.14 14.33
C VAL A 640 0.70 -10.44 13.32
N ALA A 641 1.45 -11.21 12.51
CA ALA A 641 2.31 -10.72 11.44
C ALA A 641 1.51 -10.20 10.24
N ASN A 642 2.03 -9.17 9.58
CA ASN A 642 1.36 -8.52 8.45
C ASN A 642 1.43 -9.40 7.19
N GLY A 643 0.27 -9.87 6.74
CA GLY A 643 0.13 -10.78 5.60
C GLY A 643 1.06 -11.99 5.69
N VAL A 644 2.02 -12.04 4.77
CA VAL A 644 3.03 -13.10 4.64
C VAL A 644 4.42 -12.70 5.14
N ASP A 645 4.61 -11.48 5.61
CA ASP A 645 5.92 -10.96 5.99
C ASP A 645 6.41 -11.49 7.35
N ALA A 646 7.74 -11.50 7.51
CA ALA A 646 8.39 -11.77 8.80
C ALA A 646 8.26 -10.55 9.73
N TYR A 647 8.47 -10.76 11.03
CA TYR A 647 8.44 -9.68 12.01
C TYR A 647 9.71 -8.83 11.92
N HIS A 648 9.57 -7.51 11.82
CA HIS A 648 10.73 -6.62 11.68
C HIS A 648 11.62 -6.60 12.94
N SER A 649 10.98 -6.65 14.11
CA SER A 649 11.59 -6.84 15.43
C SER A 649 10.60 -7.60 16.31
N PHE A 650 11.10 -8.25 17.36
CA PHE A 650 10.27 -8.74 18.48
C PHE A 650 10.34 -7.81 19.70
N TYR A 651 11.36 -6.94 19.76
CA TYR A 651 11.63 -6.01 20.86
C TYR A 651 11.32 -4.57 20.49
N LEU A 652 11.22 -3.73 21.53
CA LEU A 652 10.97 -2.30 21.41
C LEU A 652 12.00 -1.64 20.48
N ASP A 653 11.50 -1.11 19.36
CA ASP A 653 12.17 -0.11 18.57
C ASP A 653 11.82 1.30 19.09
N GLU A 654 12.37 2.35 18.48
CA GLU A 654 12.08 3.75 18.87
C GLU A 654 10.58 4.10 18.69
N ASN A 655 9.84 3.33 17.89
CA ASN A 655 8.39 3.44 17.71
C ASN A 655 7.56 2.59 18.71
N GLN A 656 8.21 1.98 19.71
CA GLN A 656 7.60 1.17 20.79
C GLN A 656 6.81 -0.08 20.33
N THR A 657 7.03 -0.60 19.13
CA THR A 657 6.25 -1.73 18.58
C THR A 657 6.79 -3.11 19.00
N SER A 658 6.75 -3.40 20.30
CA SER A 658 7.14 -4.72 20.82
C SER A 658 6.16 -5.83 20.43
N LYS A 659 6.66 -7.06 20.28
CA LYS A 659 5.88 -8.30 20.20
C LYS A 659 6.02 -9.14 21.47
N ILE A 660 6.29 -8.48 22.60
CA ILE A 660 6.48 -9.10 23.92
C ILE A 660 5.29 -10.02 24.27
N SER A 661 4.04 -9.63 24.00
CA SER A 661 2.87 -10.48 24.27
C SER A 661 2.85 -11.83 23.52
N LEU A 662 3.47 -11.93 22.33
CA LEU A 662 3.64 -13.20 21.61
C LEU A 662 4.77 -14.04 22.22
N VAL A 663 5.82 -13.39 22.72
CA VAL A 663 6.92 -14.05 23.45
C VAL A 663 6.42 -14.57 24.80
N ASP A 664 5.66 -13.75 25.55
CA ASP A 664 5.02 -14.13 26.82
C ASP A 664 4.08 -15.32 26.65
N GLU A 665 3.23 -15.31 25.61
CA GLU A 665 2.36 -16.45 25.32
C GLU A 665 3.17 -17.68 24.93
N TRP A 666 4.22 -17.55 24.11
CA TRP A 666 5.08 -18.67 23.76
C TRP A 666 5.80 -19.27 24.98
N LEU A 667 6.34 -18.44 25.87
CA LEU A 667 6.98 -18.86 27.11
C LEU A 667 5.99 -19.64 28.01
N GLN A 668 4.75 -19.17 28.17
CA GLN A 668 3.71 -19.86 28.95
C GLN A 668 3.38 -21.28 28.46
N TYR A 669 3.61 -21.58 27.18
CA TYR A 669 3.39 -22.92 26.60
C TYR A 669 4.64 -23.81 26.57
N ASN A 670 5.84 -23.25 26.71
CA ASN A 670 7.11 -23.95 26.44
C ASN A 670 8.09 -23.89 27.62
N GLU A 671 8.37 -22.69 28.13
CA GLU A 671 9.46 -22.39 29.07
C GLU A 671 9.03 -21.29 30.06
N THR A 672 8.08 -21.59 30.95
CA THR A 672 7.55 -20.62 31.92
C THR A 672 8.63 -20.21 32.95
N PRO A 673 9.04 -18.93 33.01
CA PRO A 673 10.11 -18.49 33.90
C PRO A 673 9.62 -18.36 35.35
N ASN A 674 10.49 -18.74 36.28
CA ASN A 674 10.29 -18.69 37.73
C ASN A 674 10.84 -17.39 38.35
N SER A 675 11.59 -16.59 37.59
CA SER A 675 12.15 -15.31 38.04
C SER A 675 12.36 -14.31 36.89
N GLN A 676 12.49 -13.03 37.24
CA GLN A 676 12.76 -11.94 36.29
C GLN A 676 14.08 -12.16 35.51
N SER A 677 15.14 -12.64 36.18
CA SER A 677 16.44 -12.93 35.54
C SER A 677 16.37 -14.12 34.59
N GLU A 678 15.52 -15.11 34.90
CA GLU A 678 15.25 -16.24 34.01
C GLU A 678 14.46 -15.78 32.78
N TYR A 679 13.42 -14.97 32.95
CA TYR A 679 12.70 -14.34 31.83
C TYR A 679 13.65 -13.54 30.93
N GLU A 680 14.48 -12.64 31.50
CA GLU A 680 15.46 -11.86 30.72
C GLU A 680 16.48 -12.75 29.99
N SER A 681 16.87 -13.89 30.58
CA SER A 681 17.76 -14.87 29.94
C SER A 681 17.08 -15.61 28.78
N LEU A 682 15.84 -16.12 28.96
CA LEU A 682 15.08 -16.81 27.92
C LEU A 682 14.77 -15.86 26.75
N VAL A 683 14.33 -14.64 27.07
CA VAL A 683 14.07 -13.59 26.08
C VAL A 683 15.35 -13.19 25.34
N SER A 684 16.52 -13.14 26.00
CA SER A 684 17.79 -12.89 25.31
C SER A 684 18.24 -14.03 24.38
N ASN A 685 17.67 -15.23 24.52
CA ASN A 685 18.09 -16.46 23.84
C ASN A 685 16.93 -17.17 23.11
N LEU A 686 15.94 -16.42 22.59
CA LEU A 686 14.77 -17.01 21.93
C LEU A 686 15.16 -17.99 20.79
N PRO A 687 14.40 -19.08 20.60
CA PRO A 687 14.68 -20.07 19.56
C PRO A 687 14.76 -19.48 18.15
N PRO A 688 15.49 -20.10 17.20
CA PRO A 688 15.72 -19.55 15.86
C PRO A 688 14.49 -19.26 15.00
N TYR A 689 13.29 -19.66 15.41
CA TYR A 689 12.03 -19.28 14.77
C TYR A 689 11.51 -17.89 15.16
N PHE A 690 12.09 -17.24 16.17
CA PHE A 690 11.98 -15.80 16.44
C PHE A 690 13.02 -14.97 15.68
N ALA A 691 13.48 -15.43 14.50
CA ALA A 691 14.38 -14.65 13.64
C ALA A 691 13.66 -13.42 13.08
N SER A 692 14.23 -12.22 13.22
CA SER A 692 13.65 -11.01 12.62
C SER A 692 13.79 -11.01 11.09
N ALA A 693 13.06 -10.12 10.43
CA ALA A 693 13.23 -9.83 9.01
C ALA A 693 14.64 -9.29 8.63
N THR A 694 15.49 -8.98 9.61
CA THR A 694 16.91 -8.63 9.41
C THR A 694 17.88 -9.78 9.68
N ASP A 695 17.44 -10.82 10.41
CA ASP A 695 18.22 -12.05 10.66
C ASP A 695 18.02 -13.12 9.55
N ILE A 696 16.93 -13.01 8.78
CA ILE A 696 16.59 -13.94 7.70
C ILE A 696 17.34 -13.53 6.41
N PRO A 697 18.12 -14.42 5.76
CA PRO A 697 18.83 -14.09 4.53
C PRO A 697 17.89 -13.67 3.38
N THR A 698 18.30 -12.67 2.58
CA THR A 698 17.56 -12.19 1.40
C THR A 698 17.11 -13.32 0.47
N GLU A 699 17.98 -14.31 0.22
CA GLU A 699 17.64 -15.48 -0.59
C GLU A 699 16.48 -16.30 -0.02
N GLU A 700 16.29 -16.32 1.30
CA GLU A 700 15.18 -17.02 1.94
C GLU A 700 13.89 -16.19 1.92
N HIS A 701 13.99 -14.85 1.94
CA HIS A 701 12.87 -14.00 1.58
C HIS A 701 12.36 -14.30 0.16
N VAL A 702 13.26 -14.53 -0.80
CA VAL A 702 12.93 -14.98 -2.17
C VAL A 702 12.33 -16.39 -2.15
N LYS A 703 13.02 -17.38 -1.54
CA LYS A 703 12.57 -18.78 -1.51
C LYS A 703 11.18 -18.96 -0.87
N VAL A 704 10.76 -18.07 0.04
CA VAL A 704 9.38 -18.04 0.60
C VAL A 704 8.37 -17.47 -0.39
N GLN A 705 8.65 -16.35 -1.05
CA GLN A 705 7.74 -15.78 -2.05
C GLN A 705 7.53 -16.77 -3.22
N ASN A 706 8.62 -17.37 -3.72
CA ASN A 706 8.61 -18.40 -4.75
C ASN A 706 7.88 -19.69 -4.31
N SER A 707 7.75 -19.94 -3.01
CA SER A 707 6.95 -21.08 -2.48
C SER A 707 5.46 -20.74 -2.42
N LEU A 708 5.10 -19.53 -2.01
CA LEU A 708 3.71 -19.06 -1.94
C LEU A 708 3.10 -18.89 -3.35
N GLU A 709 3.80 -18.20 -4.25
CA GLU A 709 3.26 -17.73 -5.54
C GLU A 709 2.71 -18.86 -6.44
N LYS A 710 3.24 -20.08 -6.32
CA LYS A 710 2.74 -21.31 -6.97
C LYS A 710 1.23 -21.52 -6.80
N PHE A 711 0.67 -21.02 -5.69
CA PHE A 711 -0.69 -21.28 -5.21
C PHE A 711 -1.57 -20.03 -5.20
N TYR A 712 -1.15 -18.92 -5.81
CA TYR A 712 -1.95 -17.70 -5.94
C TYR A 712 -2.21 -17.40 -7.43
N ASP A 713 -3.45 -17.03 -7.79
CA ASP A 713 -3.83 -16.76 -9.18
C ASP A 713 -3.73 -15.26 -9.54
N SER A 714 -3.90 -14.35 -8.57
CA SER A 714 -3.49 -12.94 -8.67
C SER A 714 -2.00 -12.80 -8.39
N ALA A 715 -1.57 -12.35 -7.20
CA ALA A 715 -0.17 -12.27 -6.78
C ALA A 715 0.03 -12.45 -5.26
N VAL A 716 1.28 -12.66 -4.85
CA VAL A 716 1.73 -12.62 -3.45
C VAL A 716 2.59 -11.38 -3.22
N ILE A 717 2.08 -10.42 -2.46
CA ILE A 717 2.83 -9.24 -2.04
C ILE A 717 3.57 -9.57 -0.75
N LYS A 718 4.88 -9.68 -0.86
CA LYS A 718 5.79 -9.97 0.24
C LYS A 718 7.01 -9.05 0.14
N THR A 719 7.44 -8.52 1.28
CA THR A 719 8.67 -7.73 1.39
C THR A 719 9.90 -8.64 1.31
N VAL A 720 10.81 -8.30 0.40
CA VAL A 720 12.14 -8.90 0.28
C VAL A 720 13.14 -7.91 0.84
N TYR A 721 13.70 -8.27 2.00
CA TYR A 721 14.64 -7.42 2.71
C TYR A 721 16.04 -7.56 2.11
N ILE A 722 16.65 -6.43 1.79
CA ILE A 722 17.94 -6.28 1.12
C ILE A 722 18.91 -5.61 2.10
N SER A 723 20.12 -6.17 2.27
CA SER A 723 21.14 -5.51 3.10
C SER A 723 21.57 -4.19 2.46
N GLU A 724 21.72 -3.13 3.25
CA GLU A 724 22.25 -1.84 2.79
C GLU A 724 23.63 -1.94 2.11
N ASN A 725 24.43 -2.96 2.45
CA ASN A 725 25.74 -3.22 1.84
C ASN A 725 25.68 -4.07 0.54
N ALA A 726 24.47 -4.40 0.03
CA ALA A 726 24.34 -5.21 -1.18
C ALA A 726 24.74 -4.40 -2.43
N SER A 727 25.54 -4.99 -3.31
CA SER A 727 25.82 -4.38 -4.61
C SER A 727 24.61 -4.45 -5.53
N LEU A 728 24.49 -3.53 -6.50
CA LEU A 728 23.37 -3.52 -7.45
C LEU A 728 23.22 -4.87 -8.17
N GLU A 729 24.34 -5.50 -8.55
CA GLU A 729 24.40 -6.84 -9.14
C GLU A 729 23.83 -7.96 -8.23
N GLN A 730 23.95 -7.84 -6.91
CA GLN A 730 23.34 -8.78 -5.96
C GLN A 730 21.82 -8.57 -5.86
N VAL A 731 21.35 -7.33 -5.97
CA VAL A 731 19.93 -6.99 -5.99
C VAL A 731 19.27 -7.41 -7.30
N GLU A 732 19.95 -7.20 -8.44
CA GLU A 732 19.55 -7.72 -9.75
C GLU A 732 19.36 -9.24 -9.72
N LYS A 733 20.37 -10.00 -9.25
CA LYS A 733 20.27 -11.46 -9.10
C LYS A 733 19.16 -11.90 -8.16
N THR A 734 18.86 -11.10 -7.13
CA THR A 734 17.71 -11.32 -6.23
C THR A 734 16.39 -11.19 -7.00
N VAL A 735 16.25 -10.17 -7.86
CA VAL A 735 15.04 -9.94 -8.67
C VAL A 735 14.92 -10.92 -9.85
N GLU A 736 16.03 -11.32 -10.46
CA GLU A 736 16.06 -12.41 -11.45
C GLU A 736 15.64 -13.76 -10.80
N SER A 737 16.04 -14.02 -9.56
CA SER A 737 15.63 -15.21 -8.80
C SER A 737 14.15 -15.19 -8.39
N LEU A 738 13.54 -14.00 -8.25
CA LEU A 738 12.08 -13.83 -8.11
C LEU A 738 11.38 -14.13 -9.45
N TYR A 739 11.84 -13.55 -10.56
CA TYR A 739 11.31 -13.77 -11.92
C TYR A 739 11.35 -15.25 -12.35
N ASP A 740 12.51 -15.90 -12.18
CA ASP A 740 12.67 -17.33 -12.46
C ASP A 740 11.86 -18.20 -11.49
N GLY A 741 11.57 -17.67 -10.29
CA GLY A 741 10.61 -18.20 -9.33
C GLY A 741 9.13 -18.01 -9.70
N GLN A 742 8.84 -17.40 -10.85
CA GLN A 742 7.49 -17.03 -11.32
C GLN A 742 6.76 -16.03 -10.41
N VAL A 743 7.51 -15.25 -9.61
CA VAL A 743 6.97 -14.10 -8.88
C VAL A 743 6.47 -13.06 -9.86
N LYS A 744 5.37 -12.41 -9.49
CA LYS A 744 4.60 -11.52 -10.37
C LYS A 744 4.79 -10.04 -10.05
N VAL A 745 4.98 -9.71 -8.77
CA VAL A 745 5.16 -8.35 -8.27
C VAL A 745 6.28 -8.38 -7.23
N VAL A 746 7.22 -7.45 -7.34
CA VAL A 746 8.42 -7.38 -6.51
C VAL A 746 8.30 -6.19 -5.55
N ASN A 747 8.56 -6.43 -4.27
CA ASN A 747 8.56 -5.41 -3.23
C ASN A 747 9.87 -5.51 -2.43
N LEU A 748 10.84 -4.66 -2.76
CA LEU A 748 12.16 -4.62 -2.12
C LEU A 748 12.14 -3.63 -0.94
N LYS A 749 12.96 -3.88 0.08
CA LYS A 749 13.23 -2.89 1.13
C LYS A 749 14.65 -3.02 1.68
N ILE A 750 15.39 -1.92 1.75
CA ILE A 750 16.69 -1.86 2.44
C ILE A 750 16.49 -2.01 3.95
N PHE A 751 17.39 -2.72 4.63
CA PHE A 751 17.55 -2.64 6.09
C PHE A 751 18.96 -2.19 6.48
N GLN A 752 19.03 -1.31 7.49
CA GLN A 752 20.26 -0.77 8.05
C GLN A 752 20.59 -1.51 9.36
N GLY A 753 21.64 -2.34 9.36
CA GLY A 753 22.12 -3.04 10.55
C GLY A 753 21.24 -4.18 11.06
N SER A 754 21.74 -4.90 12.07
CA SER A 754 21.02 -5.99 12.75
C SER A 754 20.42 -5.49 14.07
N ALA A 755 19.23 -5.95 14.42
CA ALA A 755 18.51 -5.56 15.64
C ALA A 755 19.09 -6.19 16.94
N LYS A 756 20.42 -6.29 17.07
CA LYS A 756 21.14 -6.86 18.23
C LYS A 756 21.55 -5.86 19.29
N ASN A 757 21.10 -4.61 19.19
CA ASN A 757 21.25 -3.62 20.27
C ASN A 757 20.19 -3.86 21.36
N TYR A 758 20.42 -4.88 22.19
CA TYR A 758 19.66 -5.12 23.42
C TYR A 758 19.96 -3.99 24.43
N GLN A 759 19.22 -2.87 24.33
CA GLN A 759 19.15 -1.93 25.43
C GLN A 759 18.31 -2.55 26.54
N SER A 760 18.94 -2.84 27.68
CA SER A 760 18.28 -3.38 28.86
C SER A 760 17.16 -2.44 29.32
N VAL A 761 15.90 -2.89 29.20
CA VAL A 761 14.71 -2.08 29.54
C VAL A 761 14.46 -2.09 31.06
N SER A 762 15.49 -1.73 31.82
CA SER A 762 15.50 -1.69 33.28
C SER A 762 14.75 -0.45 33.81
N ASN A 763 13.51 -0.22 33.35
CA ASN A 763 12.65 0.86 33.85
C ASN A 763 11.13 0.69 33.62
N TYR A 764 10.62 -0.54 33.50
CA TYR A 764 9.18 -0.82 33.74
C TYR A 764 8.97 -1.43 35.12
N LYS A 765 8.81 -0.58 36.14
CA LYS A 765 8.21 -1.03 37.40
C LYS A 765 6.72 -1.30 37.17
N THR A 766 6.27 -2.52 37.45
CA THR A 766 4.86 -2.90 37.38
C THR A 766 4.01 -1.98 38.26
N THR A 767 2.85 -1.59 37.74
CA THR A 767 2.05 -0.46 38.24
C THR A 767 1.59 -0.63 39.69
N GLU A 768 1.51 -1.87 40.18
CA GLU A 768 1.16 -2.19 41.57
C GLU A 768 2.21 -1.75 42.60
N GLN A 769 3.50 -1.73 42.24
CA GLN A 769 4.55 -1.32 43.19
C GLN A 769 4.52 0.18 43.52
N LEU A 770 3.97 1.02 42.64
CA LEU A 770 3.84 2.46 42.89
C LEU A 770 2.76 2.76 43.92
N THR A 771 1.67 2.00 43.93
CA THR A 771 0.52 2.21 44.84
C THR A 771 0.86 1.93 46.31
N ASN A 772 1.76 0.97 46.57
CA ASN A 772 2.14 0.58 47.93
C ASN A 772 3.21 1.48 48.55
N ASN A 773 4.16 2.01 47.75
CA ASN A 773 5.21 2.90 48.27
C ASN A 773 4.67 4.29 48.68
N LEU A 774 3.59 4.77 48.06
CA LEU A 774 2.96 6.07 48.38
C LEU A 774 2.25 6.13 49.75
N LYS A 775 2.25 5.05 50.53
CA LYS A 775 1.69 5.01 51.91
C LYS A 775 2.75 5.00 53.01
N ALA A 776 4.05 4.96 52.68
CA ALA A 776 5.12 4.58 53.63
C ALA A 776 6.21 5.64 53.86
N THR A 777 6.08 6.87 53.34
CA THR A 777 7.06 7.95 53.56
C THR A 777 6.37 9.30 53.81
N ASN A 778 5.88 9.52 55.03
CA ASN A 778 5.29 10.81 55.41
C ASN A 778 5.66 11.21 56.84
N GLU A 779 6.96 11.12 57.20
CA GLU A 779 7.44 11.47 58.53
C GLU A 779 8.84 12.13 58.55
N THR A 780 8.84 13.45 58.76
CA THR A 780 9.90 14.28 59.40
C THR A 780 11.29 14.56 58.77
N LYS A 781 11.61 15.87 58.78
CA LYS A 781 12.87 16.52 59.25
C LYS A 781 14.13 16.66 58.35
N THR A 782 14.19 17.84 57.72
CA THR A 782 15.24 18.91 57.87
C THR A 782 16.71 18.74 57.44
N THR A 783 17.23 19.85 56.90
CA THR A 783 18.64 20.35 56.86
C THR A 783 19.70 19.64 55.99
N GLY A 784 20.49 20.44 55.24
CA GLY A 784 21.73 20.01 54.57
C GLY A 784 22.12 20.91 53.38
N LEU A 785 23.25 21.61 53.47
CA LEU A 785 23.83 22.50 52.43
C LEU A 785 25.14 21.88 51.88
N LEU A 786 25.55 22.29 50.66
CA LEU A 786 26.93 22.17 50.11
C LEU A 786 27.42 20.71 49.81
N SER A 787 28.39 20.43 48.93
CA SER A 787 29.07 21.21 47.86
C SER A 787 29.95 20.34 46.94
N SER A 788 30.13 20.75 45.68
CA SER A 788 31.42 20.83 44.94
C SER A 788 32.33 19.61 44.64
N VAL A 789 32.62 19.44 43.33
CA VAL A 789 33.98 19.47 42.71
C VAL A 789 34.83 18.20 42.41
N GLN A 790 35.24 18.13 41.13
CA GLN A 790 36.45 17.56 40.47
C GLN A 790 36.80 16.06 40.39
N ALA A 791 37.03 15.68 39.12
CA ALA A 791 37.69 14.51 38.56
C ALA A 791 39.17 14.30 38.94
N LEU A 792 39.70 13.08 38.67
CA LEU A 792 40.87 12.86 37.79
C LEU A 792 41.13 11.38 37.43
N ASN A 793 41.99 11.14 36.44
CA ASN A 793 42.42 9.82 35.96
C ASN A 793 43.68 9.29 36.68
N SER A 794 43.82 7.96 36.80
CA SER A 794 45.14 7.29 36.76
C SER A 794 45.04 5.79 36.44
N LYS A 795 46.17 5.21 36.01
CA LYS A 795 46.41 3.76 35.79
C LYS A 795 46.86 3.13 37.14
N GLN A 796 47.13 1.83 37.34
CA GLN A 796 47.60 0.74 36.48
C GLN A 796 47.61 -0.58 37.30
N VAL A 797 47.72 -1.78 36.68
CA VAL A 797 48.57 -2.95 37.08
C VAL A 797 48.22 -4.19 36.22
N THR A 798 49.20 -5.10 36.06
CA THR A 798 49.19 -6.26 35.15
C THR A 798 49.50 -7.59 35.86
N VAL A 799 48.96 -8.71 35.35
CA VAL A 799 49.62 -10.04 35.36
C VAL A 799 49.28 -10.75 34.04
N ASN A 800 50.23 -11.50 33.46
CA ASN A 800 50.00 -12.36 32.28
C ASN A 800 51.03 -13.51 32.22
N PRO A 801 50.61 -14.75 31.96
CA PRO A 801 51.23 -15.64 30.95
C PRO A 801 50.17 -16.50 30.20
N SER A 802 50.42 -17.15 29.06
CA SER A 802 51.48 -17.21 28.03
C SER A 802 50.89 -17.98 26.81
N GLY A 803 51.49 -18.11 25.62
CA GLY A 803 52.76 -17.65 25.04
C GLY A 803 52.94 -18.26 23.63
N ASN A 804 54.05 -17.93 22.93
CA ASN A 804 54.50 -18.43 21.61
C ASN A 804 53.59 -18.10 20.39
N ASP A 805 54.06 -17.69 19.21
CA ASP A 805 55.34 -17.11 18.72
C ASP A 805 55.04 -16.38 17.36
N VAL A 806 55.48 -15.12 17.11
CA VAL A 806 56.71 -14.70 16.36
C VAL A 806 56.76 -15.27 14.92
N ILE A 807 56.83 -14.55 13.79
CA ILE A 807 57.44 -13.25 13.33
C ILE A 807 56.42 -12.57 12.35
N VAL A 808 56.19 -11.25 12.08
CA VAL A 808 56.88 -9.92 12.13
C VAL A 808 57.72 -9.52 10.89
N GLU A 809 57.30 -8.51 10.08
CA GLU A 809 58.20 -7.52 9.42
C GLU A 809 57.52 -6.28 8.72
N LYS A 810 58.34 -5.24 8.45
CA LYS A 810 58.16 -3.92 7.78
C LYS A 810 59.58 -3.47 7.35
N PRO A 811 59.88 -2.64 6.30
CA PRO A 811 59.51 -1.19 6.33
C PRO A 811 59.58 -0.32 5.01
N LYS A 812 59.22 0.97 5.15
CA LYS A 812 59.81 2.22 4.53
C LYS A 812 59.85 2.42 2.99
N ILE A 813 59.20 3.48 2.45
CA ILE A 813 59.65 4.90 2.28
C ILE A 813 60.70 5.14 1.16
N ASN A 814 60.31 5.81 0.05
CA ASN A 814 60.83 7.15 -0.33
C ASN A 814 60.16 7.80 -1.56
N GLU A 815 60.28 9.12 -1.64
CA GLU A 815 59.96 10.05 -2.75
C GLU A 815 61.30 10.60 -3.34
N PRO A 816 61.37 11.63 -4.23
CA PRO A 816 60.50 12.06 -5.35
C PRO A 816 61.27 12.32 -6.67
N GLN A 817 60.57 12.60 -7.79
CA GLN A 817 60.96 13.63 -8.79
C GLN A 817 59.88 13.89 -9.87
N LYS A 818 60.18 14.71 -10.90
CA LYS A 818 59.85 16.16 -11.01
C LYS A 818 60.04 16.64 -12.47
N ALA A 819 59.46 17.80 -12.82
CA ALA A 819 59.78 18.64 -14.02
C ALA A 819 59.31 18.09 -15.40
N THR A 820 59.01 18.87 -16.46
CA THR A 820 58.77 20.33 -16.67
C THR A 820 58.19 20.61 -18.09
N SER A 821 57.41 21.71 -18.27
CA SER A 821 57.21 22.52 -19.52
C SER A 821 56.65 21.83 -20.79
N SER A 822 56.10 22.50 -21.83
CA SER A 822 55.93 23.93 -22.23
C SER A 822 54.65 24.04 -23.12
N VAL A 823 53.79 25.06 -23.04
CA VAL A 823 53.85 26.45 -23.58
C VAL A 823 53.78 26.59 -25.11
N HIS A 824 52.63 27.08 -25.62
CA HIS A 824 52.40 28.14 -26.65
C HIS A 824 50.87 28.23 -26.90
N THR A 825 50.10 29.34 -26.90
CA THR A 825 50.19 30.81 -27.10
C THR A 825 50.02 31.36 -28.53
N GLN A 826 48.79 31.83 -28.84
CA GLN A 826 48.38 32.97 -29.70
C GLN A 826 46.85 33.17 -29.44
N GLN A 827 46.23 34.36 -29.25
CA GLN A 827 46.23 35.66 -29.97
C GLN A 827 45.68 35.52 -31.41
N ASN A 828 44.81 36.38 -31.98
CA ASN A 828 44.17 37.67 -31.61
C ASN A 828 42.95 37.90 -32.56
N SER A 829 42.03 38.89 -32.46
CA SER A 829 41.74 39.98 -31.48
C SER A 829 40.38 40.67 -31.80
N THR A 830 39.66 41.14 -30.76
CA THR A 830 38.99 42.48 -30.58
C THR A 830 38.23 43.19 -31.72
N VAL A 831 37.05 43.78 -31.39
CA VAL A 831 36.59 45.21 -31.53
C VAL A 831 35.03 45.25 -31.53
N ILE A 832 34.31 45.74 -30.50
CA ILE A 832 34.08 47.14 -30.02
C ILE A 832 33.20 47.95 -31.01
N HIS A 833 32.09 48.63 -30.65
CA HIS A 833 31.46 48.98 -29.35
C HIS A 833 29.92 48.68 -29.40
N SER A 834 28.92 49.29 -28.71
CA SER A 834 28.73 50.49 -27.86
C SER A 834 27.61 50.28 -26.79
N ASN A 835 27.24 51.32 -26.02
CA ASN A 835 26.19 51.33 -24.97
C ASN A 835 25.15 52.46 -25.21
N ASN A 836 23.95 52.42 -24.57
CA ASN A 836 23.58 53.28 -23.40
C ASN A 836 22.07 53.35 -23.05
N SER A 837 21.77 53.39 -21.73
CA SER A 837 20.74 54.20 -20.99
C SER A 837 19.23 54.20 -21.38
N ASN A 838 18.25 54.37 -20.48
CA ASN A 838 18.25 54.47 -19.00
C ASN A 838 16.84 54.18 -18.38
N GLU A 839 16.85 53.62 -17.17
CA GLU A 839 16.09 53.96 -15.93
C GLU A 839 14.68 54.62 -15.91
N ASN A 840 13.80 54.05 -15.04
CA ASN A 840 12.90 54.71 -14.04
C ASN A 840 11.74 55.64 -14.51
N THR A 841 10.59 55.83 -13.81
CA THR A 841 10.02 55.29 -12.54
C THR A 841 8.46 55.45 -12.48
N MET A 842 7.85 54.91 -11.42
CA MET A 842 6.63 55.32 -10.66
C MET A 842 6.26 56.83 -10.69
N ASP A 843 5.04 57.29 -10.34
CA ASP A 843 3.77 56.70 -9.84
C ASP A 843 2.60 57.72 -10.06
N ASP A 844 1.32 57.34 -9.83
CA ASP A 844 0.38 58.14 -8.99
C ASP A 844 -1.07 57.58 -8.83
N ALA A 845 -1.55 57.62 -7.58
CA ALA A 845 -2.85 58.08 -7.01
C ALA A 845 -4.20 58.03 -7.81
N THR A 846 -5.40 57.90 -7.22
CA THR A 846 -5.88 57.89 -5.80
C THR A 846 -7.21 57.10 -5.65
N SER A 847 -7.85 57.10 -4.46
CA SER A 847 -9.03 56.29 -4.09
C SER A 847 -10.22 57.09 -3.50
N LEU A 848 -11.37 56.38 -3.26
CA LEU A 848 -12.62 56.81 -2.56
C LEU A 848 -13.58 57.70 -3.41
N GLU A 849 -14.92 57.78 -3.18
CA GLU A 849 -15.74 57.42 -2.01
C GLU A 849 -17.26 57.14 -2.32
N THR A 850 -17.90 56.22 -1.55
CA THR A 850 -19.35 56.08 -1.16
C THR A 850 -20.58 55.93 -2.13
N ASN A 851 -21.26 54.77 -1.96
CA ASN A 851 -22.69 54.54 -1.56
C ASN A 851 -23.93 54.41 -2.51
N HIS A 852 -24.88 53.60 -1.99
CA HIS A 852 -26.31 53.33 -2.35
C HIS A 852 -26.64 52.53 -3.65
N GLU A 853 -27.66 51.65 -3.72
CA GLU A 853 -28.31 50.77 -2.72
C GLU A 853 -29.29 49.75 -3.40
N ILE A 854 -29.85 48.81 -2.59
CA ILE A 854 -31.16 48.11 -2.75
C ILE A 854 -31.31 46.87 -3.68
N SER A 855 -31.82 45.79 -3.04
CA SER A 855 -32.65 44.67 -3.53
C SER A 855 -32.02 43.44 -4.21
N ALA A 856 -32.76 42.32 -4.09
CA ALA A 856 -32.45 40.98 -4.57
C ALA A 856 -33.74 40.35 -5.16
N ASN A 857 -33.63 39.18 -5.79
CA ASN A 857 -34.77 38.26 -5.90
C ASN A 857 -34.36 36.79 -6.01
N ASN A 858 -35.21 35.91 -5.48
CA ASN A 858 -35.05 34.45 -5.55
C ASN A 858 -35.64 33.90 -6.85
N TRP A 859 -35.25 32.67 -7.21
CA TRP A 859 -36.23 31.70 -7.68
C TRP A 859 -35.92 30.28 -7.23
N SER A 860 -36.98 29.55 -6.92
CA SER A 860 -36.99 28.16 -6.46
C SER A 860 -37.81 27.31 -7.44
N ILE A 861 -37.56 26.01 -7.48
CA ILE A 861 -38.27 25.07 -8.37
C ILE A 861 -39.04 24.06 -7.50
N GLN A 862 -40.35 23.98 -7.74
CA GLN A 862 -41.25 22.98 -7.15
C GLN A 862 -41.61 21.86 -8.15
N SER A 863 -42.22 20.80 -7.65
CA SER A 863 -42.57 19.57 -8.36
C SER A 863 -44.09 19.29 -8.33
N GLN A 864 -44.61 18.65 -9.38
CA GLN A 864 -45.89 17.90 -9.52
C GLN A 864 -45.93 17.34 -10.98
N SER A 865 -46.20 16.06 -11.29
CA SER A 865 -47.49 15.32 -11.37
C SER A 865 -48.49 15.86 -12.43
N SER A 866 -49.21 15.09 -13.25
CA SER A 866 -49.30 13.62 -13.47
C SER A 866 -50.29 13.25 -14.62
N GLN A 867 -50.31 11.98 -15.04
CA GLN A 867 -51.39 11.21 -15.75
C GLN A 867 -51.69 11.40 -17.27
N ASP A 868 -51.56 10.27 -17.98
CA ASP A 868 -52.56 9.52 -18.80
C ASP A 868 -53.15 9.95 -20.19
N GLU A 869 -53.36 8.88 -20.98
CA GLU A 869 -54.30 8.60 -22.10
C GLU A 869 -54.11 9.01 -23.61
N ALA A 870 -53.96 7.95 -24.43
CA ALA A 870 -54.77 7.57 -25.63
C ALA A 870 -54.42 7.98 -27.10
N CYS A 871 -54.36 6.93 -27.97
CA CYS A 871 -54.73 6.80 -29.41
C CYS A 871 -54.07 7.72 -30.49
N ASP A 872 -53.66 7.32 -31.71
CA ASP A 872 -54.09 6.26 -32.65
C ASP A 872 -53.12 6.17 -33.88
N LYS A 873 -53.30 5.17 -34.78
CA LYS A 873 -52.81 4.94 -36.18
C LYS A 873 -51.68 5.83 -36.79
N SER A 874 -50.70 5.29 -37.54
CA SER A 874 -50.93 4.46 -38.75
C SER A 874 -49.71 3.66 -39.26
N GLU A 875 -49.96 2.58 -40.02
CA GLU A 875 -48.98 1.90 -40.90
C GLU A 875 -48.93 2.52 -42.31
N PRO A 876 -48.03 2.04 -43.21
CA PRO A 876 -48.55 1.12 -44.24
C PRO A 876 -47.69 -0.14 -44.51
N LEU A 877 -48.32 -1.17 -45.09
CA LEU A 877 -47.74 -2.49 -45.37
C LEU A 877 -47.14 -2.64 -46.79
N ALA A 878 -46.10 -3.48 -46.92
CA ALA A 878 -45.82 -4.43 -48.04
C ALA A 878 -44.52 -5.19 -47.70
N ASN A 879 -44.51 -6.41 -47.13
CA ASN A 879 -44.90 -7.73 -47.68
C ASN A 879 -43.92 -8.27 -48.77
N PRO A 880 -43.83 -9.58 -49.06
CA PRO A 880 -42.76 -10.39 -48.47
C PRO A 880 -41.92 -11.17 -49.50
N ASN A 881 -40.92 -11.93 -49.03
CA ASN A 881 -40.57 -13.17 -49.71
C ASN A 881 -40.05 -14.25 -48.74
N GLN A 882 -40.35 -15.50 -49.06
CA GLN A 882 -40.05 -16.66 -48.20
C GLN A 882 -38.65 -17.21 -48.50
N ASN A 883 -38.00 -17.82 -47.49
CA ASN A 883 -37.71 -19.25 -47.62
C ASN A 883 -37.38 -19.92 -46.27
N VAL A 884 -37.69 -21.21 -46.23
CA VAL A 884 -37.40 -22.14 -45.11
C VAL A 884 -36.13 -22.92 -45.47
N PHE A 885 -35.31 -23.32 -44.49
CA PHE A 885 -34.80 -24.70 -44.27
C PHE A 885 -33.56 -24.79 -43.35
N THR A 886 -33.69 -25.65 -42.33
CA THR A 886 -32.69 -26.53 -41.67
C THR A 886 -31.20 -26.18 -41.55
N GLU A 887 -30.71 -26.35 -40.30
CA GLU A 887 -29.47 -27.07 -39.90
C GLU A 887 -28.13 -26.78 -40.63
N LYS A 888 -27.21 -26.12 -39.90
CA LYS A 888 -26.07 -26.80 -39.25
C LYS A 888 -25.41 -25.95 -38.15
#